data_AF-E0S053-F1
#
_entry.id   AF-E0S053-F1
#
_cell.length_a   1.000
_cell.length_b   1.000
_cell.length_c   1.000
_cell.angle_alpha   90.00
_cell.angle_beta   90.00
_cell.angle_gamma   90.00
#
_symmetry.space_group_name_H-M   'P 1'
#
loop_
_entity.id
_entity.type
_entity.pdbx_description
1 polymer ?
#
loop_
_entity_poly.entity_id
_entity_poly.type
_entity_poly.pdbx_seq_one_letter_code
_entity_poly.pdbx_strand_id
1 'polypeptide(L)'
;MIKHGIDFFRDEIRNGFYIPTAVKQSWAAALDVLSEIDKVCRKYNIKYFADWGSILGAVRHGGFVPWDDDLDICMLRDDYVRFRKVCNSELPSNYCIHDYESHQNHWLFLSRVVNNQHICFDETFLTETYNFPWLSSVDIFVKDYLYKDPEREKKRCDEIMHLLVEAESYIRGTDNEGTASISEENRQKAIALYKKAEAKMAEVPPEESDKVSQLFPWGLKGVPGEDKELYSEVVYLPFEDTAIPVPAQYNRILSSRYGDYNVIRKGVAGHDYPSFDSQRKAFKEETGATLPVFSFDKEMLARPEALTRANGKREVLFLPIGVSEWRSLEDFFVKECESPDTDVYVVPLPLMHKDIYGRVFASDEEIIEAEHFEDYVNILENLEKNGNASEGSRLNLENVVLTGFTDYNLEDHYPDRIYIQSPYDAWNPLLTVSPYYYSENLRKFTKELIYIPLGPVSEYSDDDLPDMRIMDFYVTMPAPIYADTIYVQSENIKKHYVDVLTRFAEGTDRSYWEKKVIVRKAYICQKKATPNGQRGPKPKRILYGISPYEYYEHRMNFEESIRSRLQIFKDNSDKIEVEISIFSDANSVDCKLVNNLAEQFNISICDHSKEFKTEIGMRNIVYGFDAYYGSSSPIVQEFIAQKKPVMIANYDI
;
A
#
# COMPACT_ATOMS: atom_id res chain seq x y z
N MET A 1 -16.16 -5.65 -11.10
CA MET A 1 -14.97 -6.18 -10.44
C MET A 1 -13.77 -6.08 -11.36
N ILE A 2 -12.73 -5.43 -10.85
CA ILE A 2 -11.40 -5.35 -11.43
C ILE A 2 -10.76 -6.74 -11.28
N LYS A 3 -9.98 -7.18 -12.27
CA LYS A 3 -9.22 -8.43 -12.14
C LYS A 3 -7.83 -8.07 -11.62
N HIS A 4 -7.66 -8.09 -10.29
CA HIS A 4 -6.37 -7.86 -9.65
C HIS A 4 -5.39 -9.02 -9.96
N GLY A 5 -4.14 -8.69 -10.27
CA GLY A 5 -3.09 -9.69 -10.50
C GLY A 5 -2.56 -10.28 -9.19
N ILE A 6 -1.95 -11.47 -9.23
CA ILE A 6 -1.41 -12.13 -8.02
C ILE A 6 -0.37 -11.25 -7.29
N ASP A 7 0.42 -10.49 -8.05
CA ASP A 7 1.43 -9.57 -7.51
C ASP A 7 0.85 -8.47 -6.62
N PHE A 8 -0.40 -8.06 -6.86
CA PHE A 8 -1.07 -7.07 -6.01
C PHE A 8 -1.21 -7.57 -4.56
N PHE A 9 -1.40 -8.88 -4.39
CA PHE A 9 -1.64 -9.51 -3.09
C PHE A 9 -0.37 -9.95 -2.37
N ARG A 10 0.80 -9.86 -3.02
CA ARG A 10 2.07 -10.14 -2.36
C ARG A 10 2.28 -9.15 -1.21
N ASP A 11 2.92 -9.64 -0.16
CA ASP A 11 3.39 -8.79 0.92
C ASP A 11 4.42 -7.79 0.38
N GLU A 12 4.36 -6.54 0.84
CA GLU A 12 5.16 -5.44 0.30
C GLU A 12 5.78 -4.62 1.45
N ILE A 13 6.96 -4.03 1.22
CA ILE A 13 7.50 -2.97 2.10
C ILE A 13 7.49 -1.64 1.36
N ARG A 14 6.44 -0.85 1.56
CA ARG A 14 6.31 0.48 0.94
C ARG A 14 6.74 1.57 1.93
N ASN A 15 7.76 2.35 1.56
CA ASN A 15 8.32 3.42 2.41
C ASN A 15 8.67 2.99 3.84
N GLY A 16 9.15 1.76 4.00
CA GLY A 16 9.54 1.20 5.29
C GLY A 16 8.35 0.74 6.15
N PHE A 17 7.14 0.63 5.60
CA PHE A 17 5.99 0.02 6.26
C PHE A 17 5.68 -1.34 5.64
N TYR A 18 5.42 -2.36 6.46
CA TYR A 18 5.07 -3.71 6.00
C TYR A 18 3.58 -3.80 5.70
N ILE A 19 3.22 -4.18 4.48
CA ILE A 19 1.83 -4.34 4.03
C ILE A 19 1.60 -5.84 3.77
N PRO A 20 0.86 -6.56 4.63
CA PRO A 20 0.59 -7.96 4.44
C PRO A 20 -0.57 -8.18 3.46
N THR A 21 -0.64 -9.41 2.94
CA THR A 21 -1.71 -9.89 2.05
C THR A 21 -3.12 -9.55 2.58
N ALA A 22 -3.33 -9.61 3.91
CA ALA A 22 -4.63 -9.30 4.52
C ALA A 22 -5.09 -7.84 4.32
N VAL A 23 -4.15 -6.89 4.32
CA VAL A 23 -4.46 -5.48 4.02
C VAL A 23 -4.70 -5.31 2.53
N LYS A 24 -3.91 -5.99 1.68
CA LYS A 24 -4.12 -6.00 0.23
C LYS A 24 -5.51 -6.54 -0.14
N GLN A 25 -6.01 -7.59 0.52
CA GLN A 25 -7.39 -8.06 0.34
C GLN A 25 -8.43 -6.96 0.63
N SER A 26 -8.23 -6.19 1.70
CA SER A 26 -9.10 -5.05 2.04
C SER A 26 -9.07 -3.97 0.97
N TRP A 27 -7.86 -3.62 0.49
CA TRP A 27 -7.67 -2.65 -0.59
C TRP A 27 -8.32 -3.11 -1.90
N ALA A 28 -8.14 -4.37 -2.31
CA ALA A 28 -8.80 -4.93 -3.50
C ALA A 28 -10.32 -4.82 -3.40
N ALA A 29 -10.91 -5.22 -2.26
CA ALA A 29 -12.34 -5.11 -2.05
C ALA A 29 -12.83 -3.64 -2.12
N ALA A 30 -12.05 -2.68 -1.60
CA ALA A 30 -12.37 -1.25 -1.69
C ALA A 30 -12.26 -0.72 -3.13
N LEU A 31 -11.26 -1.16 -3.90
CA LEU A 31 -11.10 -0.82 -5.31
C LEU A 31 -12.24 -1.39 -6.18
N ASP A 32 -12.74 -2.58 -5.85
CA ASP A 32 -13.93 -3.14 -6.49
C ASP A 32 -15.17 -2.30 -6.21
N VAL A 33 -15.33 -1.78 -4.99
CA VAL A 33 -16.40 -0.82 -4.67
C VAL A 33 -16.24 0.48 -5.46
N LEU A 34 -15.03 1.04 -5.50
CA LEU A 34 -14.73 2.23 -6.29
C LEU A 34 -15.05 2.01 -7.78
N SER A 35 -14.76 0.83 -8.32
CA SER A 35 -15.08 0.48 -9.71
C SER A 35 -16.58 0.53 -10.00
N GLU A 36 -17.41 0.00 -9.10
CA GLU A 36 -18.86 0.07 -9.27
C GLU A 36 -19.38 1.52 -9.14
N ILE A 37 -18.82 2.33 -8.23
CA ILE A 37 -19.12 3.77 -8.14
C ILE A 37 -18.73 4.50 -9.44
N ASP A 38 -17.54 4.26 -9.97
CA ASP A 38 -17.03 4.89 -11.20
C ASP A 38 -17.94 4.57 -12.40
N LYS A 39 -18.41 3.32 -12.53
CA LYS A 39 -19.37 2.93 -13.58
C LYS A 39 -20.66 3.75 -13.50
N VAL A 40 -21.24 3.90 -12.31
CA VAL A 40 -22.43 4.73 -12.10
C VAL A 40 -22.12 6.19 -12.45
N CYS A 41 -21.01 6.72 -11.95
CA CYS A 41 -20.64 8.11 -12.17
C CYS A 41 -20.42 8.44 -13.66
N ARG A 42 -19.71 7.57 -14.40
CA ARG A 42 -19.51 7.73 -15.85
C ARG A 42 -20.82 7.64 -16.63
N LYS A 43 -21.70 6.68 -16.30
CA LYS A 43 -23.01 6.50 -16.96
C LYS A 43 -23.88 7.75 -16.84
N TYR A 44 -23.83 8.43 -15.69
CA TYR A 44 -24.69 9.59 -15.39
C TYR A 44 -23.98 10.95 -15.47
N ASN A 45 -22.71 10.98 -15.92
CA ASN A 45 -21.88 12.18 -15.99
C ASN A 45 -21.83 12.94 -14.65
N ILE A 46 -21.58 12.18 -13.58
CA ILE A 46 -21.39 12.67 -12.22
C ILE A 46 -19.90 12.76 -11.96
N LYS A 47 -19.43 13.90 -11.45
CA LYS A 47 -18.04 14.07 -11.07
C LYS A 47 -17.84 13.65 -9.62
N TYR A 48 -16.74 12.94 -9.38
CA TYR A 48 -16.23 12.67 -8.06
C TYR A 48 -14.70 12.79 -8.10
N PHE A 49 -14.09 12.95 -6.94
CA PHE A 49 -12.66 13.13 -6.79
C PHE A 49 -12.16 12.32 -5.60
N ALA A 50 -10.95 11.78 -5.64
CA ALA A 50 -10.27 11.31 -4.43
C ALA A 50 -10.24 12.44 -3.40
N ASP A 51 -10.45 12.12 -2.13
CA ASP A 51 -10.34 13.07 -1.02
C ASP A 51 -9.43 12.50 0.08
N TRP A 52 -9.16 13.29 1.12
CA TRP A 52 -8.42 12.87 2.33
C TRP A 52 -7.16 12.03 2.07
N GLY A 53 -7.09 10.81 2.64
CA GLY A 53 -5.93 9.92 2.52
C GLY A 53 -5.73 9.45 1.09
N SER A 54 -6.83 9.24 0.33
CA SER A 54 -6.78 8.72 -1.03
C SER A 54 -6.18 9.71 -2.04
N ILE A 55 -6.48 11.01 -1.96
CA ILE A 55 -5.82 12.00 -2.84
C ILE A 55 -4.32 12.13 -2.52
N LEU A 56 -3.96 12.08 -1.23
CA LEU A 56 -2.56 12.10 -0.81
C LEU A 56 -1.83 10.83 -1.30
N GLY A 57 -2.47 9.67 -1.17
CA GLY A 57 -1.98 8.39 -1.66
C GLY A 57 -1.78 8.38 -3.17
N ALA A 58 -2.76 8.81 -3.94
CA ALA A 58 -2.67 8.88 -5.41
C ALA A 58 -1.46 9.69 -5.88
N VAL A 59 -1.22 10.86 -5.27
CA VAL A 59 -0.13 11.77 -5.67
C VAL A 59 1.23 11.31 -5.14
N ARG A 60 1.31 10.87 -3.88
CA ARG A 60 2.58 10.58 -3.21
C ARG A 60 3.05 9.14 -3.34
N HIS A 61 2.12 8.20 -3.42
CA HIS A 61 2.40 6.76 -3.35
C HIS A 61 1.97 6.01 -4.61
N GLY A 62 1.15 6.63 -5.47
CA GLY A 62 0.59 5.98 -6.65
C GLY A 62 -0.46 4.93 -6.29
N GLY A 63 -1.08 5.05 -5.11
CA GLY A 63 -1.96 4.05 -4.52
C GLY A 63 -2.35 4.44 -3.09
N PHE A 64 -2.69 3.47 -2.24
CA PHE A 64 -2.98 3.71 -0.84
C PHE A 64 -1.74 4.22 -0.09
N VAL A 65 -1.99 5.04 0.93
CA VAL A 65 -0.97 5.35 1.96
C VAL A 65 -0.70 4.05 2.73
N PRO A 66 0.57 3.64 2.96
CA PRO A 66 0.87 2.29 3.46
C PRO A 66 0.18 1.90 4.79
N TRP A 67 -0.04 2.86 5.67
CA TRP A 67 -0.68 2.69 6.98
C TRP A 67 -2.14 3.18 6.99
N ASP A 68 -2.76 3.23 5.82
CA ASP A 68 -4.16 3.62 5.60
C ASP A 68 -4.88 2.50 4.86
N ASP A 69 -6.11 2.21 5.26
CA ASP A 69 -6.94 1.15 4.68
C ASP A 69 -8.35 1.62 4.33
N ASP A 70 -8.60 2.93 4.41
CA ASP A 70 -9.80 3.59 3.91
C ASP A 70 -9.66 4.06 2.45
N LEU A 71 -10.80 4.20 1.78
CA LEU A 71 -10.89 4.83 0.46
C LEU A 71 -11.92 5.97 0.52
N ASP A 72 -11.42 7.19 0.39
CA ASP A 72 -12.16 8.42 0.53
C ASP A 72 -12.33 9.10 -0.83
N ILE A 73 -13.58 9.37 -1.21
CA ILE A 73 -13.92 10.23 -2.34
C ILE A 73 -14.81 11.39 -1.90
N CYS A 74 -14.85 12.44 -2.70
CA CYS A 74 -15.80 13.53 -2.51
C CYS A 74 -16.57 13.86 -3.78
N MET A 75 -17.74 14.44 -3.58
CA MET A 75 -18.61 14.98 -4.63
C MET A 75 -19.06 16.37 -4.24
N LEU A 76 -19.22 17.26 -5.23
CA LEU A 76 -19.96 18.50 -5.03
C LEU A 76 -21.42 18.17 -4.70
N ARG A 77 -22.12 19.05 -3.95
CA ARG A 77 -23.48 18.80 -3.46
C ARG A 77 -24.45 18.38 -4.58
N ASP A 78 -24.40 19.03 -5.73
CA ASP A 78 -25.23 18.74 -6.89
C ASP A 78 -24.91 17.37 -7.51
N ASP A 79 -23.62 17.03 -7.65
CA ASP A 79 -23.15 15.70 -8.05
C ASP A 79 -23.64 14.61 -7.09
N TYR A 80 -23.47 14.81 -5.78
CA TYR A 80 -23.91 13.88 -4.74
C TYR A 80 -25.43 13.65 -4.79
N VAL A 81 -26.22 14.72 -4.94
CA VAL A 81 -27.69 14.60 -5.06
C VAL A 81 -28.10 13.82 -6.32
N ARG A 82 -27.36 13.95 -7.42
CA ARG A 82 -27.59 13.14 -8.63
C ARG A 82 -27.21 11.68 -8.40
N PHE A 83 -26.07 11.43 -7.75
CA PHE A 83 -25.61 10.08 -7.42
C PHE A 83 -26.60 9.33 -6.53
N ARG A 84 -27.03 9.95 -5.42
CA ARG A 84 -27.96 9.36 -4.44
C ARG A 84 -29.30 8.96 -5.08
N LYS A 85 -29.73 9.65 -6.14
CA LYS A 85 -30.97 9.33 -6.87
C LYS A 85 -30.89 8.05 -7.71
N VAL A 86 -29.69 7.68 -8.18
CA VAL A 86 -29.51 6.60 -9.16
C VAL A 86 -28.75 5.40 -8.59
N CYS A 87 -27.94 5.59 -7.54
CA CYS A 87 -27.02 4.57 -7.04
C CYS A 87 -27.72 3.26 -6.65
N ASN A 88 -28.82 3.33 -5.90
CA ASN A 88 -29.53 2.13 -5.41
C ASN A 88 -30.10 1.26 -6.55
N SER A 89 -30.42 1.84 -7.70
CA SER A 89 -30.94 1.09 -8.86
C SER A 89 -29.84 0.54 -9.77
N GLU A 90 -28.60 1.04 -9.62
CA GLU A 90 -27.50 0.79 -10.55
C GLU A 90 -26.38 -0.05 -9.94
N LEU A 91 -26.22 -0.01 -8.62
CA LEU A 91 -25.28 -0.85 -7.91
C LEU A 91 -25.71 -2.34 -7.99
N PRO A 92 -24.75 -3.28 -7.93
CA PRO A 92 -25.07 -4.70 -7.84
C PRO A 92 -25.97 -5.01 -6.63
N SER A 93 -26.79 -6.05 -6.71
CA SER A 93 -27.84 -6.32 -5.71
C SER A 93 -27.35 -6.59 -4.29
N ASN A 94 -26.11 -7.06 -4.14
CA ASN A 94 -25.47 -7.26 -2.83
C ASN A 94 -24.96 -5.96 -2.21
N TYR A 95 -24.66 -4.95 -3.03
CA TYR A 95 -24.13 -3.67 -2.55
C TYR A 95 -25.24 -2.85 -1.89
N CYS A 96 -24.86 -2.00 -0.94
CA CYS A 96 -25.77 -1.07 -0.31
C CYS A 96 -25.13 0.30 -0.09
N ILE A 97 -25.97 1.32 0.09
CA ILE A 97 -25.54 2.63 0.57
C ILE A 97 -25.86 2.75 2.06
N HIS A 98 -24.89 3.17 2.85
CA HIS A 98 -25.06 3.51 4.25
C HIS A 98 -25.02 5.04 4.40
N ASP A 99 -26.08 5.57 4.99
CA ASP A 99 -26.21 6.96 5.41
C ASP A 99 -27.03 7.03 6.71
N TYR A 100 -27.25 8.25 7.21
CA TYR A 100 -28.00 8.46 8.45
C TYR A 100 -29.47 8.04 8.38
N GLU A 101 -30.04 7.86 7.18
CA GLU A 101 -31.42 7.41 7.01
C GLU A 101 -31.51 5.88 6.99
N SER A 102 -30.57 5.25 6.31
CA SER A 102 -30.59 3.82 5.93
C SER A 102 -29.92 2.90 6.95
N HIS A 103 -28.97 3.40 7.75
CA HIS A 103 -28.21 2.56 8.68
C HIS A 103 -28.38 3.02 10.14
N GLN A 104 -28.47 2.08 11.09
CA GLN A 104 -28.89 2.37 12.47
C GLN A 104 -27.86 3.20 13.27
N ASN A 105 -26.57 3.01 13.00
CA ASN A 105 -25.48 3.63 13.77
C ASN A 105 -24.63 4.62 12.94
N HIS A 106 -25.17 5.12 11.83
CA HIS A 106 -24.46 6.04 10.92
C HIS A 106 -24.91 7.48 11.12
N TRP A 107 -24.47 8.17 12.16
CA TRP A 107 -24.87 9.56 12.44
C TRP A 107 -23.87 10.59 11.88
N LEU A 108 -23.56 10.47 10.58
CA LEU A 108 -22.61 11.33 9.87
C LEU A 108 -23.24 11.89 8.57
N PHE A 109 -22.78 13.06 8.13
CA PHE A 109 -23.15 13.67 6.85
C PHE A 109 -22.19 13.27 5.71
N LEU A 110 -21.97 11.96 5.60
CA LEU A 110 -21.29 11.31 4.48
C LEU A 110 -22.08 10.03 4.15
N SER A 111 -21.99 9.57 2.90
CA SER A 111 -22.52 8.25 2.51
C SER A 111 -21.38 7.25 2.35
N ARG A 112 -21.66 5.96 2.55
CA ARG A 112 -20.73 4.89 2.19
C ARG A 112 -21.39 3.96 1.20
N VAL A 113 -20.69 3.59 0.15
CA VAL A 113 -21.10 2.42 -0.64
C VAL A 113 -20.35 1.22 -0.09
N VAL A 114 -21.06 0.14 0.19
CA VAL A 114 -20.53 -1.06 0.82
C VAL A 114 -20.72 -2.25 -0.11
N ASN A 115 -19.72 -3.12 -0.21
CA ASN A 115 -19.72 -4.29 -1.10
C ASN A 115 -20.76 -5.36 -0.75
N ASN A 116 -21.29 -5.36 0.48
CA ASN A 116 -22.34 -6.28 0.90
C ASN A 116 -23.20 -5.70 2.05
N GLN A 117 -24.41 -6.24 2.23
CA GLN A 117 -25.29 -5.88 3.36
C GLN A 117 -24.83 -6.48 4.70
N HIS A 118 -24.19 -7.64 4.65
CA HIS A 118 -23.76 -8.41 5.82
C HIS A 118 -22.40 -9.06 5.57
N ILE A 119 -21.65 -9.34 6.65
CA ILE A 119 -20.45 -10.20 6.59
C ILE A 119 -20.88 -11.53 5.95
N CYS A 120 -20.11 -12.02 4.98
CA CYS A 120 -20.49 -13.18 4.19
C CYS A 120 -19.34 -14.16 4.04
N PHE A 121 -19.62 -15.43 4.34
CA PHE A 121 -18.68 -16.55 4.27
C PHE A 121 -19.08 -17.55 3.17
N ASP A 122 -20.01 -17.18 2.30
CA ASP A 122 -20.41 -18.02 1.18
C ASP A 122 -19.25 -18.17 0.20
N GLU A 123 -19.01 -19.39 -0.28
CA GLU A 123 -17.85 -19.73 -1.11
C GLU A 123 -17.77 -18.89 -2.39
N THR A 124 -18.90 -18.61 -3.03
CA THR A 124 -18.97 -17.73 -4.21
C THR A 124 -18.56 -16.30 -3.86
N PHE A 125 -19.09 -15.74 -2.76
CA PHE A 125 -18.72 -14.39 -2.32
C PHE A 125 -17.23 -14.30 -2.01
N LEU A 126 -16.70 -15.25 -1.24
CA LEU A 126 -15.28 -15.28 -0.89
C LEU A 126 -14.38 -15.43 -2.12
N THR A 127 -14.79 -16.20 -3.12
CA THR A 127 -14.03 -16.32 -4.38
C THR A 127 -13.99 -14.97 -5.12
N GLU A 128 -15.11 -14.25 -5.14
CA GLU A 128 -15.23 -12.94 -5.78
C GLU A 128 -14.56 -11.80 -4.99
N THR A 129 -14.41 -11.96 -3.67
CA THR A 129 -13.78 -10.97 -2.78
C THR A 129 -12.44 -11.44 -2.24
N TYR A 130 -11.73 -12.31 -2.96
CA TYR A 130 -10.36 -12.71 -2.64
C TYR A 130 -10.19 -13.29 -1.22
N ASN A 131 -11.11 -14.14 -0.75
CA ASN A 131 -11.21 -14.67 0.62
C ASN A 131 -11.43 -13.60 1.70
N PHE A 132 -11.93 -12.41 1.36
CA PHE A 132 -12.22 -11.34 2.31
C PHE A 132 -13.70 -11.35 2.71
N PRO A 133 -14.07 -11.87 3.90
CA PRO A 133 -15.48 -11.99 4.33
C PRO A 133 -16.07 -10.66 4.83
N TRP A 134 -15.20 -9.70 5.15
CA TRP A 134 -15.58 -8.47 5.83
C TRP A 134 -16.18 -7.45 4.87
N LEU A 135 -16.96 -6.53 5.42
CA LEU A 135 -17.51 -5.42 4.66
C LEU A 135 -16.39 -4.44 4.31
N SER A 136 -16.29 -4.09 3.04
CA SER A 136 -15.41 -3.04 2.54
C SER A 136 -16.27 -1.92 1.94
N SER A 137 -15.81 -0.68 2.10
CA SER A 137 -16.58 0.49 1.72
C SER A 137 -15.73 1.61 1.16
N VAL A 138 -16.38 2.48 0.39
CA VAL A 138 -15.83 3.76 -0.05
C VAL A 138 -16.65 4.89 0.58
N ASP A 139 -15.98 5.78 1.30
CA ASP A 139 -16.58 6.94 1.95
C ASP A 139 -16.77 8.07 0.93
N ILE A 140 -17.98 8.63 0.86
CA ILE A 140 -18.37 9.71 -0.05
C ILE A 140 -18.65 10.96 0.78
N PHE A 141 -17.66 11.85 0.82
CA PHE A 141 -17.76 13.16 1.44
C PHE A 141 -18.50 14.15 0.53
N VAL A 142 -19.36 14.97 1.14
CA VAL A 142 -20.11 15.99 0.39
C VAL A 142 -19.47 17.36 0.57
N LYS A 143 -19.18 18.03 -0.55
CA LYS A 143 -18.67 19.40 -0.61
C LYS A 143 -19.84 20.37 -0.86
N ASP A 144 -20.26 21.02 0.21
CA ASP A 144 -21.33 22.02 0.22
C ASP A 144 -20.84 23.40 -0.21
N TYR A 145 -21.67 24.13 -0.93
CA TYR A 145 -21.41 25.52 -1.30
C TYR A 145 -21.60 26.45 -0.09
N LEU A 146 -20.73 27.45 0.03
CA LEU A 146 -20.74 28.42 1.14
C LEU A 146 -21.30 29.77 0.71
N TYR A 147 -22.00 30.47 1.61
CA TYR A 147 -22.32 31.87 1.38
C TYR A 147 -21.05 32.72 1.31
N LYS A 148 -21.08 33.73 0.43
CA LYS A 148 -20.00 34.74 0.34
C LYS A 148 -19.95 35.65 1.57
N ASP A 149 -21.10 35.87 2.22
CA ASP A 149 -21.21 36.66 3.45
C ASP A 149 -20.89 35.78 4.68
N PRO A 150 -19.77 36.04 5.41
CA PRO A 150 -19.36 35.23 6.54
C PRO A 150 -20.37 35.25 7.70
N GLU A 151 -21.08 36.35 7.94
CA GLU A 151 -22.05 36.43 9.04
C GLU A 151 -23.31 35.62 8.72
N ARG A 152 -23.74 35.62 7.45
CA ARG A 152 -24.82 34.75 6.96
C ARG A 152 -24.42 33.28 7.04
N GLU A 153 -23.21 32.94 6.63
CA GLU A 153 -22.68 31.57 6.73
C GLU A 153 -22.63 31.08 8.18
N LYS A 154 -22.10 31.92 9.08
CA LYS A 154 -22.06 31.63 10.51
C LYS A 154 -23.45 31.38 11.07
N LYS A 155 -24.43 32.24 10.74
CA LYS A 155 -25.83 32.06 11.16
C LYS A 155 -26.40 30.72 10.67
N ARG A 156 -26.13 30.33 9.42
CA ARG A 156 -26.53 29.02 8.89
C ARG A 156 -25.88 27.88 9.69
N CYS A 157 -24.59 27.97 9.98
CA CYS A 157 -23.88 27.00 10.81
C CYS A 157 -24.47 26.88 12.22
N ASP A 158 -24.82 28.01 12.86
CA ASP A 158 -25.45 28.02 14.19
C ASP A 158 -26.83 27.33 14.14
N GLU A 159 -27.64 27.60 13.12
CA GLU A 159 -28.93 26.94 12.91
C GLU A 159 -28.79 25.43 12.68
N ILE A 160 -27.79 25.00 11.91
CA ILE A 160 -27.47 23.58 11.72
C ILE A 160 -27.06 22.96 13.06
N MET A 161 -26.15 23.58 13.80
CA MET A 161 -25.69 23.10 15.10
C MET A 161 -26.85 22.94 16.10
N HIS A 162 -27.81 23.87 16.11
CA HIS A 162 -29.01 23.73 16.95
C HIS A 162 -29.83 22.48 16.60
N LEU A 163 -30.03 22.19 15.31
CA LEU A 163 -30.72 20.97 14.87
C LEU A 163 -29.95 19.69 15.28
N LEU A 164 -28.62 19.71 15.18
CA LEU A 164 -27.79 18.56 15.54
C LEU A 164 -27.76 18.31 17.05
N VAL A 165 -27.70 19.37 17.86
CA VAL A 165 -27.80 19.26 19.33
C VAL A 165 -29.16 18.70 19.75
N GLU A 166 -30.24 19.14 19.09
CA GLU A 166 -31.57 18.57 19.31
C GLU A 166 -31.61 17.09 18.90
N ALA A 167 -31.04 16.74 17.74
CA ALA A 167 -30.99 15.35 17.27
C ALA A 167 -30.21 14.45 18.25
N GLU A 168 -29.08 14.94 18.76
CA GLU A 168 -28.24 14.22 19.73
C GLU A 168 -29.01 13.85 21.00
N SER A 169 -29.96 14.69 21.44
CA SER A 169 -30.81 14.40 22.59
C SER A 169 -31.72 13.17 22.38
N TYR A 170 -32.11 12.90 21.13
CA TYR A 170 -32.86 11.69 20.77
C TYR A 170 -31.94 10.49 20.56
N ILE A 171 -30.73 10.70 20.05
CA ILE A 171 -29.74 9.64 19.78
C ILE A 171 -29.21 9.04 21.09
N ARG A 172 -28.85 9.87 22.07
CA ARG A 172 -28.26 9.39 23.35
C ARG A 172 -29.27 8.81 24.34
N GLY A 173 -30.57 9.14 24.21
CA GLY A 173 -31.58 8.74 25.19
C GLY A 173 -31.38 9.37 26.60
N THR A 174 -32.23 9.00 27.57
CA THR A 174 -32.21 9.54 28.95
C THR A 174 -31.27 8.81 29.92
N ASP A 175 -30.57 7.76 29.47
CA ASP A 175 -29.82 6.87 30.36
C ASP A 175 -28.31 6.99 30.11
N ASN A 176 -27.57 7.40 31.14
CA ASN A 176 -26.14 7.71 31.12
C ASN A 176 -25.19 6.49 30.95
N GLU A 177 -25.69 5.34 30.52
CA GLU A 177 -24.94 4.06 30.49
C GLU A 177 -24.82 3.45 29.08
N GLY A 178 -24.58 4.27 28.06
CA GLY A 178 -23.80 3.95 26.84
C GLY A 178 -24.13 2.70 26.00
N THR A 179 -25.20 1.95 26.27
CA THR A 179 -25.45 0.61 25.70
C THR A 179 -26.90 0.39 25.26
N ALA A 180 -27.77 1.41 25.29
CA ALA A 180 -29.16 1.26 24.87
C ALA A 180 -29.35 1.52 23.37
N SER A 181 -30.00 0.57 22.67
CA SER A 181 -30.57 0.76 21.33
C SER A 181 -31.50 1.97 21.32
N ILE A 182 -31.27 2.93 20.41
CA ILE A 182 -32.19 4.03 20.15
C ILE A 182 -33.59 3.48 19.83
N SER A 183 -34.64 4.06 20.43
CA SER A 183 -36.01 3.66 20.11
C SER A 183 -36.35 4.07 18.67
N GLU A 184 -37.16 3.28 17.96
CA GLU A 184 -37.53 3.62 16.58
C GLU A 184 -38.20 5.00 16.48
N GLU A 185 -38.99 5.40 17.49
CA GLU A 185 -39.58 6.75 17.55
C GLU A 185 -38.51 7.85 17.64
N ASN A 186 -37.53 7.71 18.54
CA ASN A 186 -36.45 8.68 18.68
C ASN A 186 -35.55 8.69 17.45
N ARG A 187 -35.32 7.52 16.83
CA ARG A 187 -34.60 7.39 15.57
C ARG A 187 -35.27 8.18 14.46
N GLN A 188 -36.59 8.04 14.28
CA GLN A 188 -37.32 8.81 13.27
C GLN A 188 -37.29 10.33 13.53
N LYS A 189 -37.34 10.75 14.80
CA LYS A 189 -37.18 12.18 15.17
C LYS A 189 -35.77 12.70 14.84
N ALA A 190 -34.73 11.95 15.20
CA ALA A 190 -33.35 12.28 14.87
C ALA A 190 -33.14 12.35 13.34
N ILE A 191 -33.63 11.37 12.59
CA ILE A 191 -33.59 11.38 11.11
C ILE A 191 -34.28 12.63 10.55
N ALA A 192 -35.44 13.01 11.08
CA ALA A 192 -36.16 14.19 10.61
C ALA A 192 -35.35 15.49 10.84
N LEU A 193 -34.60 15.57 11.95
CA LEU A 193 -33.70 16.69 12.24
C LEU A 193 -32.45 16.67 11.35
N TYR A 194 -31.86 15.50 11.12
CA TYR A 194 -30.75 15.34 10.17
C TYR A 194 -31.15 15.74 8.75
N LYS A 195 -32.36 15.38 8.29
CA LYS A 195 -32.92 15.84 7.00
C LYS A 195 -33.02 17.35 6.91
N LYS A 196 -33.48 18.01 7.98
CA LYS A 196 -33.55 19.47 8.05
C LYS A 196 -32.15 20.09 8.03
N ALA A 197 -31.20 19.49 8.74
CA ALA A 197 -29.81 19.93 8.76
C ALA A 197 -29.19 19.78 7.37
N GLU A 198 -29.30 18.62 6.72
CA GLU A 198 -28.80 18.40 5.37
C GLU A 198 -29.44 19.36 4.35
N ALA A 199 -30.74 19.62 4.47
CA ALA A 199 -31.42 20.60 3.61
C ALA A 199 -30.84 22.02 3.78
N LYS A 200 -30.46 22.41 5.00
CA LYS A 200 -29.74 23.67 5.25
C LYS A 200 -28.31 23.64 4.70
N MET A 201 -27.61 22.51 4.82
CA MET A 201 -26.26 22.37 4.23
C MET A 201 -26.31 22.56 2.71
N ALA A 202 -27.33 22.00 2.05
CA ALA A 202 -27.54 22.07 0.61
C ALA A 202 -28.21 23.37 0.11
N GLU A 203 -28.47 24.36 0.96
CA GLU A 203 -29.33 25.51 0.60
C GLU A 203 -28.67 26.52 -0.36
N VAL A 204 -27.34 26.54 -0.43
CA VAL A 204 -26.58 27.48 -1.26
C VAL A 204 -26.39 26.87 -2.65
N PRO A 205 -26.83 27.54 -3.72
CA PRO A 205 -26.62 27.07 -5.07
C PRO A 205 -25.21 27.40 -5.59
N PRO A 206 -24.67 26.63 -6.56
CA PRO A 206 -23.31 26.79 -7.07
C PRO A 206 -22.99 28.19 -7.62
N GLU A 207 -23.98 28.87 -8.21
CA GLU A 207 -23.86 30.22 -8.78
C GLU A 207 -23.70 31.32 -7.73
N GLU A 208 -24.17 31.10 -6.50
CA GLU A 208 -24.10 32.08 -5.40
C GLU A 208 -22.84 31.94 -4.54
N SER A 209 -21.99 30.95 -4.83
CA SER A 209 -20.82 30.64 -4.02
C SER A 209 -19.52 30.74 -4.80
N ASP A 210 -18.42 31.08 -4.14
CA ASP A 210 -17.06 30.96 -4.69
C ASP A 210 -16.27 29.85 -3.99
N LYS A 211 -16.84 29.24 -2.94
CA LYS A 211 -16.14 28.31 -2.05
C LYS A 211 -16.98 27.08 -1.71
N VAL A 212 -16.29 25.97 -1.48
CA VAL A 212 -16.90 24.71 -1.04
C VAL A 212 -16.25 24.22 0.24
N SER A 213 -17.01 23.50 1.06
CA SER A 213 -16.48 22.87 2.27
C SER A 213 -17.23 21.59 2.57
N GLN A 214 -16.57 20.65 3.24
CA GLN A 214 -17.29 19.65 4.00
C GLN A 214 -17.88 20.35 5.24
N LEU A 215 -19.17 20.72 5.18
CA LEU A 215 -19.77 21.60 6.17
C LEU A 215 -19.76 20.95 7.56
N PHE A 216 -20.15 19.67 7.67
CA PHE A 216 -19.98 18.88 8.89
C PHE A 216 -18.75 17.95 8.81
N PRO A 217 -17.78 18.01 9.74
CA PRO A 217 -17.75 18.90 10.91
C PRO A 217 -17.02 20.23 10.65
N TRP A 218 -16.32 20.38 9.52
CA TRP A 218 -15.26 21.39 9.37
C TRP A 218 -15.80 22.81 9.23
N GLY A 219 -16.76 23.04 8.35
CA GLY A 219 -17.39 24.36 8.22
C GLY A 219 -18.12 24.79 9.50
N LEU A 220 -18.73 23.85 10.23
CA LEU A 220 -19.33 24.13 11.56
C LEU A 220 -18.29 24.49 12.62
N LYS A 221 -17.05 23.98 12.50
CA LYS A 221 -15.90 24.38 13.33
C LYS A 221 -15.25 25.70 12.88
N GLY A 222 -15.81 26.36 11.86
CA GLY A 222 -15.29 27.63 11.33
C GLY A 222 -14.07 27.47 10.42
N VAL A 223 -13.77 26.25 9.94
CA VAL A 223 -12.70 26.05 8.95
C VAL A 223 -13.12 26.72 7.64
N PRO A 224 -12.29 27.61 7.07
CA PRO A 224 -12.63 28.25 5.81
C PRO A 224 -12.72 27.20 4.68
N GLY A 225 -13.71 27.36 3.80
CA GLY A 225 -13.83 26.53 2.61
C GLY A 225 -12.71 26.74 1.60
N GLU A 226 -12.58 25.77 0.70
CA GLU A 226 -11.69 25.74 -0.44
C GLU A 226 -12.33 26.46 -1.63
N ASP A 227 -11.53 27.03 -2.54
CA ASP A 227 -12.07 27.67 -3.75
C ASP A 227 -12.76 26.62 -4.62
N LYS A 228 -14.01 26.88 -5.04
CA LYS A 228 -14.79 25.89 -5.81
C LYS A 228 -14.14 25.54 -7.15
N GLU A 229 -13.38 26.47 -7.72
CA GLU A 229 -12.70 26.31 -9.00
C GLU A 229 -11.64 25.21 -8.99
N LEU A 230 -11.11 24.84 -7.82
CA LEU A 230 -10.18 23.73 -7.68
C LEU A 230 -10.80 22.40 -8.16
N TYR A 231 -12.13 22.26 -8.07
CA TYR A 231 -12.90 21.08 -8.45
C TYR A 231 -13.54 21.19 -9.85
N SER A 232 -13.16 22.18 -10.66
CA SER A 232 -13.75 22.41 -11.99
C SER A 232 -13.28 21.38 -13.03
N GLU A 233 -12.00 21.01 -12.95
CA GLU A 233 -11.30 20.10 -13.87
C GLU A 233 -10.81 18.85 -13.15
N VAL A 234 -10.75 17.74 -13.88
CA VAL A 234 -10.38 16.42 -13.37
C VAL A 234 -9.22 15.86 -14.16
N VAL A 235 -8.30 15.19 -13.47
CA VAL A 235 -7.27 14.34 -14.07
C VAL A 235 -7.32 12.97 -13.40
N TYR A 236 -6.98 11.92 -14.13
CA TYR A 236 -6.90 10.57 -13.58
C TYR A 236 -5.44 10.26 -13.28
N LEU A 237 -5.13 9.94 -12.03
CA LEU A 237 -3.80 9.51 -11.61
C LEU A 237 -3.78 7.99 -11.39
N PRO A 238 -2.64 7.32 -11.63
CA PRO A 238 -2.45 5.92 -11.22
C PRO A 238 -2.77 5.73 -9.73
N PHE A 239 -3.48 4.65 -9.42
CA PHE A 239 -3.85 4.28 -8.05
C PHE A 239 -3.88 2.75 -7.94
N GLU A 240 -2.82 2.18 -7.36
CA GLU A 240 -2.51 0.75 -7.39
C GLU A 240 -2.53 0.21 -8.85
N ASP A 241 -3.39 -0.76 -9.15
CA ASP A 241 -3.55 -1.33 -10.49
C ASP A 241 -4.70 -0.72 -11.31
N THR A 242 -5.24 0.42 -10.85
CA THR A 242 -6.26 1.21 -11.54
C THR A 242 -5.87 2.70 -11.61
N ALA A 243 -6.82 3.58 -11.84
CA ALA A 243 -6.67 5.02 -11.75
C ALA A 243 -7.84 5.66 -11.01
N ILE A 244 -7.59 6.80 -10.36
CA ILE A 244 -8.59 7.53 -9.59
C ILE A 244 -8.67 8.99 -10.07
N PRO A 245 -9.88 9.59 -10.21
CA PRO A 245 -10.01 10.99 -10.55
C PRO A 245 -9.58 11.87 -9.37
N VAL A 246 -8.77 12.88 -9.64
CA VAL A 246 -8.39 13.92 -8.67
C VAL A 246 -8.64 15.31 -9.27
N PRO A 247 -8.81 16.36 -8.45
CA PRO A 247 -8.95 17.72 -8.97
C PRO A 247 -7.67 18.13 -9.68
N ALA A 248 -7.74 18.74 -10.86
CA ALA A 248 -6.56 19.00 -11.69
C ALA A 248 -5.51 19.92 -11.00
N GLN A 249 -5.95 20.74 -10.05
CA GLN A 249 -5.12 21.60 -9.19
C GLN A 249 -4.85 20.95 -7.81
N TYR A 250 -4.56 19.64 -7.80
CA TYR A 250 -4.41 18.87 -6.57
C TYR A 250 -3.21 19.31 -5.72
N ASN A 251 -2.18 19.92 -6.29
CA ASN A 251 -1.02 20.36 -5.53
C ASN A 251 -1.39 21.53 -4.62
N ARG A 252 -2.21 22.50 -5.07
CA ARG A 252 -2.78 23.55 -4.21
C ARG A 252 -3.60 22.98 -3.06
N ILE A 253 -4.42 21.96 -3.32
CA ILE A 253 -5.23 21.28 -2.30
C ILE A 253 -4.32 20.63 -1.25
N LEU A 254 -3.37 19.79 -1.69
CA LEU A 254 -2.47 19.05 -0.81
C LEU A 254 -1.55 19.98 -0.01
N SER A 255 -0.98 21.01 -0.63
CA SER A 255 -0.14 21.99 0.06
C SER A 255 -0.92 22.77 1.10
N SER A 256 -2.17 23.15 0.82
CA SER A 256 -3.01 23.85 1.80
C SER A 256 -3.38 22.97 3.00
N ARG A 257 -3.59 21.68 2.80
CA ARG A 257 -4.03 20.75 3.86
C ARG A 257 -2.87 20.17 4.67
N TYR A 258 -1.78 19.83 4.00
CA TYR A 258 -0.69 19.03 4.58
C TYR A 258 0.67 19.75 4.60
N GLY A 259 0.78 20.95 4.01
CA GLY A 259 2.04 21.66 3.87
C GLY A 259 2.97 20.97 2.88
N ASP A 260 4.22 20.69 3.28
CA ASP A 260 5.11 19.84 2.48
C ASP A 260 4.70 18.37 2.60
N TYR A 261 3.77 17.97 1.75
CA TYR A 261 3.19 16.64 1.76
C TYR A 261 4.15 15.55 1.26
N ASN A 262 5.29 15.91 0.66
CA ASN A 262 6.32 14.93 0.30
C ASN A 262 7.05 14.40 1.53
N VAL A 263 7.02 15.11 2.66
CA VAL A 263 7.54 14.62 3.93
C VAL A 263 6.54 13.64 4.53
N ILE A 264 6.99 12.39 4.70
CA ILE A 264 6.19 11.37 5.37
C ILE A 264 6.01 11.75 6.85
N ARG A 265 4.75 11.85 7.25
CA ARG A 265 4.31 11.91 8.64
C ARG A 265 3.29 10.80 8.82
N LYS A 266 3.63 9.78 9.60
CA LYS A 266 2.69 8.73 9.97
C LYS A 266 1.65 9.35 10.91
N GLY A 267 0.40 9.35 10.48
CA GLY A 267 -0.75 9.75 11.27
C GLY A 267 -1.61 8.52 11.51
N VAL A 268 -2.49 8.60 12.52
CA VAL A 268 -3.51 7.58 12.74
C VAL A 268 -4.81 8.00 12.05
N ALA A 269 -5.49 7.04 11.43
CA ALA A 269 -6.83 7.23 10.92
C ALA A 269 -7.83 7.49 12.07
N GLY A 270 -9.06 7.88 11.72
CA GLY A 270 -10.13 8.09 12.71
C GLY A 270 -10.68 6.80 13.35
N HIS A 271 -10.11 5.64 13.01
CA HIS A 271 -10.53 4.31 13.43
C HIS A 271 -9.30 3.43 13.79
N ASP A 272 -9.56 2.26 14.35
CA ASP A 272 -8.52 1.26 14.61
C ASP A 272 -7.98 0.69 13.30
N TYR A 273 -6.66 0.43 13.23
CA TYR A 273 -6.01 -0.18 12.07
C TYR A 273 -5.58 -1.64 12.33
N PRO A 274 -5.85 -2.59 11.41
CA PRO A 274 -6.72 -2.44 10.24
C PRO A 274 -8.21 -2.34 10.62
N SER A 275 -8.99 -1.60 9.84
CA SER A 275 -10.41 -1.30 10.07
C SER A 275 -11.27 -2.55 10.20
N PHE A 276 -10.99 -3.59 9.40
CA PHE A 276 -11.72 -4.86 9.41
C PHE A 276 -11.52 -5.69 10.70
N ASP A 277 -10.51 -5.38 11.52
CA ASP A 277 -10.31 -6.09 12.81
C ASP A 277 -11.48 -5.83 13.79
N SER A 278 -12.09 -4.65 13.71
CA SER A 278 -13.30 -4.33 14.49
C SER A 278 -14.46 -5.27 14.14
N GLN A 279 -14.67 -5.55 12.86
CA GLN A 279 -15.69 -6.49 12.37
C GLN A 279 -15.38 -7.92 12.81
N ARG A 280 -14.10 -8.33 12.77
CA ARG A 280 -13.66 -9.64 13.25
C ARG A 280 -13.94 -9.84 14.74
N LYS A 281 -13.67 -8.83 15.57
CA LYS A 281 -13.96 -8.85 17.01
C LYS A 281 -15.45 -8.93 17.29
N ALA A 282 -16.24 -8.05 16.64
CA ALA A 282 -17.70 -8.05 16.78
C ALA A 282 -18.31 -9.41 16.37
N PHE A 283 -17.87 -9.99 15.24
CA PHE A 283 -18.31 -11.31 14.81
C PHE A 283 -18.07 -12.39 15.88
N LYS A 284 -16.87 -12.39 16.49
CA LYS A 284 -16.52 -13.36 17.55
C LYS A 284 -17.38 -13.17 18.80
N GLU A 285 -17.62 -11.93 19.20
CA GLU A 285 -18.43 -11.59 20.38
C GLU A 285 -19.90 -11.96 20.19
N GLU A 286 -20.47 -11.70 19.01
CA GLU A 286 -21.87 -11.94 18.71
C GLU A 286 -22.19 -13.42 18.45
N THR A 287 -21.31 -14.13 17.74
CA THR A 287 -21.58 -15.51 17.31
C THR A 287 -20.96 -16.57 18.23
N GLY A 288 -19.95 -16.19 19.03
CA GLY A 288 -19.10 -17.14 19.76
C GLY A 288 -18.19 -17.98 18.86
N ALA A 289 -18.24 -17.80 17.53
CA ALA A 289 -17.40 -18.50 16.58
C ALA A 289 -16.05 -17.79 16.39
N THR A 290 -14.99 -18.58 16.21
CA THR A 290 -13.67 -18.09 15.82
C THR A 290 -13.31 -18.64 14.45
N LEU A 291 -12.87 -17.76 13.55
CA LEU A 291 -12.27 -18.20 12.29
C LEU A 291 -10.99 -19.00 12.58
N PRO A 292 -10.62 -19.95 11.70
CA PRO A 292 -9.34 -20.62 11.79
C PRO A 292 -8.21 -19.58 11.86
N VAL A 293 -7.46 -19.61 12.95
CA VAL A 293 -6.25 -18.80 13.15
C VAL A 293 -5.13 -19.73 13.54
N PHE A 294 -3.91 -19.39 13.12
CA PHE A 294 -2.75 -20.12 13.60
C PHE A 294 -2.62 -19.88 15.10
N SER A 295 -2.54 -20.97 15.86
CA SER A 295 -2.40 -20.95 17.31
C SER A 295 -1.08 -21.58 17.71
N PHE A 296 -0.41 -20.96 18.67
CA PHE A 296 0.82 -21.50 19.21
C PHE A 296 0.56 -22.70 20.14
N ASP A 297 1.34 -23.76 19.96
CA ASP A 297 1.52 -24.82 20.95
C ASP A 297 3.00 -24.92 21.33
N LYS A 298 3.30 -25.10 22.61
CA LYS A 298 4.68 -25.23 23.11
C LYS A 298 5.42 -26.41 22.48
N GLU A 299 4.72 -27.48 22.09
CA GLU A 299 5.30 -28.61 21.37
C GLU A 299 5.88 -28.21 20.00
N MET A 300 5.39 -27.13 19.38
CA MET A 300 5.95 -26.60 18.13
C MET A 300 7.42 -26.16 18.29
N LEU A 301 7.84 -25.79 19.50
CA LEU A 301 9.23 -25.41 19.76
C LEU A 301 10.17 -26.62 19.84
N ALA A 302 9.64 -27.83 20.03
CA ALA A 302 10.44 -29.04 20.00
C ALA A 302 10.97 -29.26 18.58
N ARG A 303 12.29 -29.44 18.45
CA ARG A 303 12.91 -29.74 17.17
C ARG A 303 12.82 -31.25 16.92
N PRO A 304 12.28 -31.69 15.77
CA PRO A 304 12.40 -33.09 15.35
C PRO A 304 13.89 -33.47 15.25
N GLU A 305 14.23 -34.74 15.48
CA GLU A 305 15.59 -35.21 15.18
C GLU A 305 15.86 -35.01 13.69
N ALA A 306 16.74 -34.06 13.36
CA ALA A 306 17.09 -33.76 11.99
C ALA A 306 17.87 -34.94 11.41
N LEU A 307 17.38 -35.51 10.32
CA LEU A 307 18.10 -36.49 9.54
C LEU A 307 19.35 -35.82 8.95
N THR A 308 20.52 -36.44 9.14
CA THR A 308 21.79 -35.87 8.69
C THR A 308 22.30 -36.62 7.48
N ARG A 309 22.77 -35.88 6.47
CA ARG A 309 23.49 -36.45 5.34
C ARG A 309 24.77 -37.13 5.84
N ALA A 310 24.97 -38.39 5.45
CA ALA A 310 26.06 -39.22 5.95
C ALA A 310 27.46 -38.80 5.44
N ASN A 311 27.54 -38.09 4.30
CA ASN A 311 28.78 -37.56 3.69
C ASN A 311 28.44 -36.53 2.59
N GLY A 312 29.24 -35.46 2.46
CA GLY A 312 29.12 -34.45 1.40
C GLY A 312 29.78 -33.13 1.75
N LYS A 313 29.90 -32.23 0.77
CA LYS A 313 30.13 -30.79 1.02
C LYS A 313 28.95 -30.24 1.84
N ARG A 314 29.17 -29.11 2.52
CA ARG A 314 28.07 -28.41 3.21
C ARG A 314 27.02 -27.99 2.18
N GLU A 315 25.74 -28.20 2.45
CA GLU A 315 24.69 -27.81 1.52
C GLU A 315 23.80 -26.71 2.12
N VAL A 316 23.53 -25.67 1.33
CA VAL A 316 22.67 -24.55 1.72
C VAL A 316 21.57 -24.36 0.68
N LEU A 317 20.33 -24.24 1.14
CA LEU A 317 19.17 -24.06 0.28
C LEU A 317 18.54 -22.67 0.50
N PHE A 318 18.30 -21.94 -0.59
CA PHE A 318 17.53 -20.72 -0.62
C PHE A 318 16.18 -20.97 -1.29
N LEU A 319 15.09 -20.60 -0.60
CA LEU A 319 13.71 -20.73 -1.08
C LEU A 319 13.08 -19.35 -1.26
N PRO A 320 13.47 -18.58 -2.29
CA PRO A 320 12.87 -17.29 -2.55
C PRO A 320 11.44 -17.45 -3.07
N ILE A 321 10.58 -16.48 -2.75
CA ILE A 321 9.16 -16.50 -3.12
C ILE A 321 8.81 -15.46 -4.19
N GLY A 322 9.82 -14.84 -4.80
CA GLY A 322 9.65 -13.83 -5.84
C GLY A 322 10.91 -13.00 -6.07
N VAL A 323 10.96 -12.39 -7.26
CA VAL A 323 12.11 -11.62 -7.76
C VAL A 323 12.31 -10.33 -6.95
N SER A 324 11.22 -9.70 -6.50
CA SER A 324 11.25 -8.51 -5.64
C SER A 324 11.90 -8.83 -4.30
N GLU A 325 11.52 -9.97 -3.75
CA GLU A 325 11.83 -10.46 -2.42
C GLU A 325 13.27 -10.97 -2.36
N TRP A 326 13.81 -11.54 -3.45
CA TRP A 326 15.20 -12.02 -3.56
C TRP A 326 16.23 -11.05 -2.95
N ARG A 327 15.98 -9.75 -3.09
CA ARG A 327 16.82 -8.67 -2.57
C ARG A 327 17.19 -8.80 -1.09
N SER A 328 16.31 -9.34 -0.24
CA SER A 328 16.65 -9.52 1.19
C SER A 328 17.45 -10.79 1.47
N LEU A 329 17.49 -11.74 0.53
CA LEU A 329 18.33 -12.94 0.58
C LEU A 329 19.72 -12.73 -0.05
N GLU A 330 19.86 -11.79 -0.98
CA GLU A 330 21.03 -11.63 -1.84
C GLU A 330 22.36 -11.56 -1.06
N ASP A 331 22.46 -10.73 -0.02
CA ASP A 331 23.70 -10.61 0.77
C ASP A 331 24.02 -11.91 1.54
N PHE A 332 23.00 -12.67 1.96
CA PHE A 332 23.18 -13.99 2.58
C PHE A 332 23.62 -15.03 1.54
N PHE A 333 23.01 -15.02 0.37
CA PHE A 333 23.38 -15.88 -0.76
C PHE A 333 24.84 -15.66 -1.16
N VAL A 334 25.25 -14.40 -1.36
CA VAL A 334 26.63 -14.03 -1.69
C VAL A 334 27.59 -14.55 -0.61
N LYS A 335 27.23 -14.39 0.66
CA LYS A 335 28.07 -14.85 1.78
C LYS A 335 28.26 -16.36 1.80
N GLU A 336 27.21 -17.12 1.51
CA GLU A 336 27.27 -18.58 1.46
C GLU A 336 28.12 -19.08 0.28
N CYS A 337 28.09 -18.36 -0.85
CA CYS A 337 28.91 -18.63 -2.02
C CYS A 337 30.42 -18.36 -1.83
N GLU A 338 30.83 -17.63 -0.80
CA GLU A 338 32.26 -17.40 -0.51
C GLU A 338 33.01 -18.68 -0.11
N SER A 339 32.30 -19.71 0.34
CA SER A 339 32.87 -20.98 0.78
C SER A 339 32.94 -21.99 -0.38
N PRO A 340 34.14 -22.41 -0.83
CA PRO A 340 34.28 -23.38 -1.93
C PRO A 340 33.85 -24.81 -1.55
N ASP A 341 33.64 -25.07 -0.26
CA ASP A 341 33.17 -26.34 0.31
C ASP A 341 31.67 -26.31 0.64
N THR A 342 30.94 -25.34 0.07
CA THR A 342 29.48 -25.22 0.16
C THR A 342 28.86 -25.38 -1.21
N ASP A 343 27.91 -26.30 -1.35
CA ASP A 343 26.99 -26.36 -2.48
C ASP A 343 25.77 -25.49 -2.13
N VAL A 344 25.44 -24.51 -2.99
CA VAL A 344 24.34 -23.56 -2.75
C VAL A 344 23.24 -23.79 -3.77
N TYR A 345 22.06 -24.17 -3.28
CA TYR A 345 20.87 -24.37 -4.10
C TYR A 345 19.95 -23.16 -4.00
N VAL A 346 19.43 -22.73 -5.14
CA VAL A 346 18.34 -21.76 -5.24
C VAL A 346 17.15 -22.47 -5.87
N VAL A 347 16.04 -22.53 -5.14
CA VAL A 347 14.80 -23.17 -5.57
C VAL A 347 13.67 -22.16 -5.42
N PRO A 348 13.36 -21.41 -6.49
CA PRO A 348 12.25 -20.47 -6.47
C PRO A 348 10.93 -21.18 -6.19
N LEU A 349 10.14 -20.64 -5.27
CA LEU A 349 8.85 -21.21 -4.93
C LEU A 349 7.73 -20.43 -5.64
N PRO A 350 6.92 -21.08 -6.50
CA PRO A 350 5.79 -20.41 -7.11
C PRO A 350 4.74 -20.06 -6.05
N LEU A 351 4.35 -18.79 -6.03
CA LEU A 351 3.22 -18.32 -5.22
C LEU A 351 1.93 -18.53 -6.00
N MET A 352 0.94 -19.15 -5.36
CA MET A 352 -0.31 -19.55 -5.99
C MET A 352 -1.51 -19.02 -5.20
N HIS A 353 -2.61 -18.70 -5.89
CA HIS A 353 -3.88 -18.41 -5.24
C HIS A 353 -4.50 -19.67 -4.66
N LYS A 354 -5.05 -19.55 -3.45
CA LYS A 354 -5.89 -20.56 -2.81
C LYS A 354 -7.19 -19.98 -2.28
N ASP A 355 -8.21 -20.82 -2.11
CA ASP A 355 -9.37 -20.44 -1.30
C ASP A 355 -9.13 -20.62 0.21
N ILE A 356 -10.15 -20.27 0.98
CA ILE A 356 -10.26 -20.50 2.42
C ILE A 356 -10.08 -21.97 2.86
N TYR A 357 -10.25 -22.96 1.97
CA TYR A 357 -10.06 -24.38 2.27
C TYR A 357 -8.66 -24.88 1.89
N GLY A 358 -7.82 -24.04 1.29
CA GLY A 358 -6.48 -24.40 0.85
C GLY A 358 -6.41 -25.02 -0.55
N ARG A 359 -7.52 -25.04 -1.31
CA ARG A 359 -7.50 -25.54 -2.70
C ARG A 359 -6.88 -24.48 -3.59
N VAL A 360 -5.95 -24.89 -4.44
CA VAL A 360 -5.21 -24.01 -5.36
C VAL A 360 -6.00 -23.81 -6.66
N PHE A 361 -6.06 -22.57 -7.16
CA PHE A 361 -6.65 -22.22 -8.45
C PHE A 361 -5.57 -21.76 -9.43
N ALA A 362 -4.78 -22.70 -9.92
CA ALA A 362 -3.81 -22.47 -10.97
C ALA A 362 -3.69 -23.75 -11.82
N SER A 363 -3.57 -23.58 -13.12
CA SER A 363 -3.11 -24.62 -14.05
C SER A 363 -1.63 -24.94 -13.83
N ASP A 364 -1.19 -26.10 -14.29
CA ASP A 364 0.23 -26.49 -14.21
C ASP A 364 1.11 -25.44 -14.94
N GLU A 365 0.65 -24.88 -16.06
CA GLU A 365 1.35 -23.81 -16.77
C GLU A 365 1.46 -22.51 -15.94
N GLU A 366 0.40 -22.09 -15.26
CA GLU A 366 0.41 -20.91 -14.39
C GLU A 366 1.34 -21.09 -13.17
N ILE A 367 1.42 -22.31 -12.63
CA ILE A 367 2.33 -22.64 -11.52
C ILE A 367 3.79 -22.55 -11.99
N ILE A 368 4.11 -23.07 -13.17
CA ILE A 368 5.46 -23.00 -13.75
C ILE A 368 5.85 -21.55 -14.05
N GLU A 369 4.92 -20.74 -14.59
CA GLU A 369 5.18 -19.32 -14.84
C GLU A 369 5.44 -18.53 -13.54
N ALA A 370 4.68 -18.83 -12.49
CA ALA A 370 4.82 -18.19 -11.17
C ALA A 370 6.15 -18.50 -10.45
N GLU A 371 6.92 -19.48 -10.94
CA GLU A 371 8.27 -19.77 -10.44
C GLU A 371 9.28 -18.67 -10.84
N HIS A 372 9.01 -17.92 -11.91
CA HIS A 372 9.91 -16.88 -12.44
C HIS A 372 11.33 -17.39 -12.72
N PHE A 373 11.48 -18.66 -13.12
CA PHE A 373 12.78 -19.34 -13.23
C PHE A 373 13.80 -18.57 -14.08
N GLU A 374 13.38 -18.05 -15.24
CA GLU A 374 14.24 -17.24 -16.14
C GLU A 374 14.67 -15.91 -15.52
N ASP A 375 13.85 -15.30 -14.66
CA ASP A 375 14.24 -14.09 -13.95
C ASP A 375 15.36 -14.39 -12.94
N TYR A 376 15.34 -15.56 -12.29
CA TYR A 376 16.42 -16.00 -11.41
C TYR A 376 17.70 -16.35 -12.19
N VAL A 377 17.61 -16.93 -13.38
CA VAL A 377 18.78 -17.10 -14.28
C VAL A 377 19.43 -15.73 -14.51
N ASN A 378 18.64 -14.73 -14.89
CA ASN A 378 19.13 -13.38 -15.14
C ASN A 378 19.75 -12.73 -13.88
N ILE A 379 19.14 -12.92 -12.70
CA ILE A 379 19.68 -12.44 -11.42
C ILE A 379 21.06 -13.03 -11.17
N LEU A 380 21.21 -14.36 -11.27
CA LEU A 380 22.46 -15.06 -10.99
C LEU A 380 23.56 -14.69 -12.00
N GLU A 381 23.25 -14.62 -13.29
CA GLU A 381 24.19 -14.15 -14.31
C GLU A 381 24.67 -12.72 -14.04
N ASN A 382 23.75 -11.84 -13.61
CA ASN A 382 24.09 -10.46 -13.29
C ASN A 382 24.98 -10.37 -12.05
N LEU A 383 24.76 -11.21 -11.04
CA LEU A 383 25.63 -11.29 -9.86
C LEU A 383 27.04 -11.78 -10.22
N GLU A 384 27.16 -12.77 -11.10
CA GLU A 384 28.46 -13.25 -11.60
C GLU A 384 29.23 -12.16 -12.35
N LYS A 385 28.53 -11.44 -13.24
CA LYS A 385 29.09 -10.33 -14.03
C LYS A 385 29.52 -9.15 -13.16
N ASN A 386 28.74 -8.85 -12.10
CA ASN A 386 28.90 -7.65 -11.28
C ASN A 386 29.62 -7.88 -9.93
N GLY A 387 30.03 -9.11 -9.62
CA GLY A 387 30.65 -9.52 -8.35
C GLY A 387 31.67 -8.49 -7.81
N ASN A 388 31.22 -7.75 -6.79
CA ASN A 388 31.86 -6.71 -5.99
C ASN A 388 32.78 -5.67 -6.68
N ALA A 389 32.22 -4.48 -6.92
CA ALA A 389 32.95 -3.21 -7.10
C ALA A 389 33.77 -2.78 -5.86
N SER A 390 33.83 -3.59 -4.80
CA SER A 390 34.76 -3.47 -3.69
C SER A 390 35.65 -4.72 -3.64
N GLU A 391 36.90 -4.58 -4.10
CA GLU A 391 38.03 -5.53 -3.94
C GLU A 391 38.25 -6.63 -5.00
N GLY A 392 37.67 -6.54 -6.19
CA GLY A 392 38.26 -7.19 -7.40
C GLY A 392 38.28 -8.72 -7.44
N SER A 393 37.55 -9.41 -6.56
CA SER A 393 37.26 -10.85 -6.68
C SER A 393 35.90 -11.04 -7.38
N ARG A 394 35.90 -11.73 -8.53
CA ARG A 394 34.66 -12.23 -9.14
C ARG A 394 34.02 -13.26 -8.21
N LEU A 395 32.72 -13.13 -7.97
CA LEU A 395 31.95 -14.17 -7.30
C LEU A 395 32.01 -15.43 -8.18
N ASN A 396 32.53 -16.54 -7.64
CA ASN A 396 32.58 -17.80 -8.37
C ASN A 396 31.31 -18.60 -8.05
N LEU A 397 30.41 -18.72 -9.03
CA LEU A 397 29.16 -19.45 -8.90
C LEU A 397 29.28 -20.95 -9.27
N GLU A 398 30.50 -21.49 -9.39
CA GLU A 398 30.74 -22.90 -9.76
C GLU A 398 29.98 -23.94 -8.90
N ASN A 399 29.73 -23.64 -7.62
CA ASN A 399 28.98 -24.52 -6.71
C ASN A 399 27.50 -24.09 -6.51
N VAL A 400 26.98 -23.20 -7.36
CA VAL A 400 25.59 -22.74 -7.29
C VAL A 400 24.72 -23.53 -8.26
N VAL A 401 23.59 -24.04 -7.77
CA VAL A 401 22.61 -24.78 -8.55
C VAL A 401 21.26 -24.07 -8.45
N LEU A 402 20.79 -23.52 -9.58
CA LEU A 402 19.40 -23.10 -9.74
C LEU A 402 18.61 -24.30 -10.27
N THR A 403 17.57 -24.72 -9.56
CA THR A 403 16.75 -25.88 -9.95
C THR A 403 15.29 -25.66 -9.65
N GLY A 404 14.43 -26.35 -10.40
CA GLY A 404 12.99 -26.23 -10.27
C GLY A 404 12.47 -26.74 -8.92
N PHE A 405 11.39 -26.15 -8.41
CA PHE A 405 10.76 -26.61 -7.15
C PHE A 405 10.22 -28.05 -7.19
N THR A 406 10.02 -28.63 -8.38
CA THR A 406 9.65 -30.05 -8.52
C THR A 406 10.85 -30.98 -8.56
N ASP A 407 12.04 -30.45 -8.80
CA ASP A 407 13.26 -31.23 -9.04
C ASP A 407 14.14 -31.35 -7.80
N TYR A 408 13.95 -30.48 -6.80
CA TYR A 408 14.70 -30.51 -5.54
C TYR A 408 14.00 -31.35 -4.47
N ASN A 409 14.56 -32.53 -4.16
CA ASN A 409 14.01 -33.47 -3.19
C ASN A 409 14.69 -33.35 -1.81
N LEU A 410 14.00 -32.79 -0.81
CA LEU A 410 14.50 -32.63 0.56
C LEU A 410 14.97 -33.95 1.18
N GLU A 411 14.28 -35.06 0.90
CA GLU A 411 14.60 -36.40 1.38
C GLU A 411 15.92 -36.96 0.84
N ASP A 412 16.42 -36.42 -0.29
CA ASP A 412 17.71 -36.82 -0.88
C ASP A 412 18.85 -35.89 -0.45
N HIS A 413 18.52 -34.62 -0.17
CA HIS A 413 19.49 -33.54 0.00
C HIS A 413 19.90 -33.30 1.47
N TYR A 414 18.95 -33.26 2.40
CA TYR A 414 19.17 -32.88 3.82
C TYR A 414 20.09 -31.65 4.01
N PRO A 415 19.72 -30.47 3.49
CA PRO A 415 20.58 -29.29 3.51
C PRO A 415 20.95 -28.89 4.94
N ASP A 416 22.21 -28.51 5.17
CA ASP A 416 22.69 -28.08 6.49
C ASP A 416 21.99 -26.81 6.96
N ARG A 417 21.58 -25.95 6.02
CA ARG A 417 20.86 -24.71 6.29
C ARG A 417 19.82 -24.41 5.20
N ILE A 418 18.65 -23.94 5.60
CA ILE A 418 17.60 -23.46 4.68
C ILE A 418 17.26 -22.00 5.01
N TYR A 419 17.21 -21.15 3.98
CA TYR A 419 16.74 -19.76 4.06
C TYR A 419 15.34 -19.63 3.45
N ILE A 420 14.42 -19.03 4.20
CA ILE A 420 13.03 -18.80 3.79
C ILE A 420 12.60 -17.35 4.03
N GLN A 421 11.60 -16.91 3.26
CA GLN A 421 11.03 -15.55 3.37
C GLN A 421 9.53 -15.51 3.62
N SER A 422 8.78 -16.53 3.21
CA SER A 422 7.33 -16.58 3.49
C SER A 422 7.10 -16.91 4.97
N PRO A 423 6.37 -16.07 5.72
CA PRO A 423 6.11 -16.35 7.13
C PRO A 423 5.00 -17.40 7.36
N TYR A 424 4.22 -17.72 6.34
CA TYR A 424 2.82 -18.13 6.49
C TYR A 424 2.52 -19.63 6.52
N ASP A 425 3.31 -20.45 5.84
CA ASP A 425 2.89 -21.81 5.44
C ASP A 425 1.46 -21.80 4.87
N ALA A 426 0.52 -22.56 5.46
CA ALA A 426 -0.88 -22.63 5.03
C ALA A 426 -1.74 -21.41 5.45
N TRP A 427 -1.22 -20.50 6.27
CA TRP A 427 -2.00 -19.50 7.01
C TRP A 427 -2.04 -18.11 6.38
N ASN A 428 -1.42 -17.92 5.22
CA ASN A 428 -1.68 -16.73 4.42
C ASN A 428 -3.16 -16.78 3.97
N PRO A 429 -3.89 -15.65 3.99
CA PRO A 429 -5.32 -15.69 3.71
C PRO A 429 -5.68 -15.92 2.23
N LEU A 430 -4.73 -15.81 1.30
CA LEU A 430 -5.01 -15.90 -0.15
C LEU A 430 -3.93 -16.61 -0.97
N LEU A 431 -2.67 -16.45 -0.59
CA LEU A 431 -1.51 -16.99 -1.30
C LEU A 431 -1.01 -18.26 -0.63
N THR A 432 -0.29 -19.10 -1.36
CA THR A 432 0.38 -20.26 -0.81
C THR A 432 1.56 -20.69 -1.68
N VAL A 433 2.46 -21.47 -1.09
CA VAL A 433 3.49 -22.24 -1.80
C VAL A 433 3.17 -23.72 -1.65
N SER A 434 3.88 -24.60 -2.36
CA SER A 434 3.69 -26.05 -2.17
C SER A 434 3.83 -26.44 -0.68
N PRO A 435 2.87 -27.18 -0.09
CA PRO A 435 2.92 -27.61 1.30
C PRO A 435 4.18 -28.40 1.69
N TYR A 436 4.84 -29.01 0.69
CA TYR A 436 6.12 -29.68 0.86
C TYR A 436 7.21 -28.74 1.41
N TYR A 437 7.17 -27.45 1.02
CA TYR A 437 8.12 -26.42 1.47
C TYR A 437 7.60 -25.55 2.63
N TYR A 438 6.55 -25.98 3.34
CA TYR A 438 6.16 -25.32 4.58
C TYR A 438 7.24 -25.43 5.65
N SER A 439 7.44 -24.37 6.43
CA SER A 439 8.47 -24.28 7.47
C SER A 439 8.42 -25.41 8.49
N GLU A 440 7.21 -25.90 8.82
CA GLU A 440 7.01 -27.11 9.63
C GLU A 440 7.62 -28.38 9.02
N ASN A 441 7.57 -28.50 7.70
CA ASN A 441 8.15 -29.63 6.96
C ASN A 441 9.64 -29.43 6.74
N LEU A 442 10.06 -28.24 6.30
CA LEU A 442 11.46 -27.90 6.04
C LEU A 442 12.38 -28.19 7.22
N ARG A 443 11.96 -27.82 8.44
CA ARG A 443 12.76 -28.00 9.66
C ARG A 443 13.10 -29.47 9.96
N LYS A 444 12.38 -30.44 9.39
CA LYS A 444 12.66 -31.88 9.54
C LYS A 444 13.92 -32.31 8.76
N PHE A 445 14.25 -31.57 7.71
CA PHE A 445 15.31 -31.89 6.75
C PHE A 445 16.56 -31.02 6.88
N THR A 446 16.60 -30.10 7.84
CA THR A 446 17.74 -29.21 8.05
C THR A 446 18.14 -29.08 9.50
N LYS A 447 19.43 -28.81 9.73
CA LYS A 447 19.96 -28.49 11.08
C LYS A 447 19.65 -27.06 11.49
N GLU A 448 19.46 -26.16 10.53
CA GLU A 448 19.24 -24.74 10.77
C GLU A 448 18.28 -24.15 9.74
N LEU A 449 17.07 -23.80 10.17
CA LEU A 449 16.09 -23.08 9.38
C LEU A 449 16.17 -21.59 9.73
N ILE A 450 16.37 -20.74 8.73
CA ILE A 450 16.54 -19.29 8.92
C ILE A 450 15.42 -18.55 8.21
N TYR A 451 14.69 -17.74 8.98
CA TYR A 451 13.68 -16.83 8.45
C TYR A 451 14.28 -15.43 8.21
N ILE A 452 14.14 -14.94 6.99
CA ILE A 452 14.59 -13.62 6.55
C ILE A 452 13.35 -12.79 6.15
N PRO A 453 13.06 -11.68 6.84
CA PRO A 453 11.98 -10.77 6.44
C PRO A 453 12.20 -10.22 5.03
N LEU A 454 11.12 -9.78 4.37
CA LEU A 454 11.14 -9.27 2.98
C LEU A 454 12.08 -8.07 2.75
N GLY A 455 12.45 -7.35 3.81
CA GLY A 455 13.37 -6.23 3.74
C GLY A 455 13.32 -5.37 5.00
N PRO A 456 14.06 -4.25 4.99
CA PRO A 456 14.10 -3.34 6.13
C PRO A 456 12.82 -2.49 6.20
N VAL A 457 12.09 -2.62 7.30
CA VAL A 457 11.09 -1.63 7.74
C VAL A 457 11.77 -0.44 8.42
N SER A 458 11.08 0.70 8.47
CA SER A 458 11.49 1.88 9.23
C SER A 458 11.59 1.55 10.72
N GLU A 459 12.42 2.32 11.43
CA GLU A 459 12.41 2.26 12.89
C GLU A 459 11.13 2.92 13.40
N TYR A 460 10.45 2.28 14.36
CA TYR A 460 9.23 2.78 14.97
C TYR A 460 9.24 2.59 16.49
N SER A 461 8.51 3.46 17.20
CA SER A 461 8.32 3.43 18.65
C SER A 461 7.04 2.68 19.04
N ASP A 462 6.76 2.60 20.35
CA ASP A 462 5.51 2.03 20.85
C ASP A 462 4.27 2.93 20.53
N ASP A 463 4.48 4.14 20.00
CA ASP A 463 3.41 5.07 19.57
C ASP A 463 2.98 4.83 18.12
N ASP A 464 3.77 4.12 17.33
CA ASP A 464 3.48 3.77 15.94
C ASP A 464 2.54 2.55 15.88
N LEU A 465 1.31 2.76 16.35
CA LEU A 465 0.30 1.71 16.50
C LEU A 465 0.04 0.89 15.21
N PRO A 466 -0.02 1.48 14.00
CA PRO A 466 -0.20 0.69 12.77
C PRO A 466 0.93 -0.33 12.55
N ASP A 467 2.18 0.09 12.75
CA ASP A 467 3.35 -0.80 12.62
C ASP A 467 3.29 -1.93 13.66
N MET A 468 2.90 -1.62 14.91
CA MET A 468 2.75 -2.64 15.95
C MET A 468 1.64 -3.65 15.66
N ARG A 469 0.50 -3.18 15.13
CA ARG A 469 -0.65 -4.04 14.81
C ARG A 469 -0.36 -4.97 13.64
N ILE A 470 0.39 -4.49 12.64
CA ILE A 470 0.64 -5.29 11.44
C ILE A 470 1.59 -6.46 11.69
N MET A 471 2.41 -6.41 12.76
CA MET A 471 3.25 -7.53 13.19
C MET A 471 2.46 -8.81 13.51
N ASP A 472 1.20 -8.69 13.95
CA ASP A 472 0.32 -9.84 14.22
C ASP A 472 -0.10 -10.59 12.94
N PHE A 473 0.23 -10.07 11.76
CA PHE A 473 -0.06 -10.72 10.47
C PHE A 473 1.14 -11.46 9.87
N TYR A 474 2.35 -11.29 10.40
CA TYR A 474 3.54 -11.95 9.83
C TYR A 474 4.54 -12.47 10.87
N VAL A 475 4.62 -11.90 12.08
CA VAL A 475 5.52 -12.36 13.14
C VAL A 475 4.94 -13.52 13.93
N THR A 476 3.62 -13.56 14.09
CA THR A 476 2.89 -14.61 14.79
C THR A 476 2.54 -15.78 13.89
N MET A 477 3.17 -15.88 12.72
CA MET A 477 2.90 -16.93 11.72
C MET A 477 3.89 -18.11 11.87
N PRO A 478 3.65 -19.26 11.21
CA PRO A 478 4.44 -20.47 11.41
C PRO A 478 5.96 -20.32 11.25
N ALA A 479 6.45 -19.62 10.22
CA ALA A 479 7.88 -19.61 9.94
C ALA A 479 8.71 -18.95 11.06
N PRO A 480 8.33 -17.78 11.61
CA PRO A 480 8.92 -17.27 12.85
C PRO A 480 8.92 -18.26 14.02
N ILE A 481 7.90 -19.11 14.17
CA ILE A 481 7.82 -20.10 15.24
C ILE A 481 8.75 -21.30 14.98
N TYR A 482 8.79 -21.79 13.75
CA TYR A 482 9.53 -23.00 13.37
C TYR A 482 11.02 -22.78 13.05
N ALA A 483 11.41 -21.57 12.64
CA ALA A 483 12.81 -21.22 12.37
C ALA A 483 13.70 -21.37 13.61
N ASP A 484 14.99 -21.63 13.41
CA ASP A 484 15.99 -21.58 14.48
C ASP A 484 16.48 -20.15 14.71
N THR A 485 16.59 -19.40 13.62
CA THR A 485 17.11 -18.04 13.62
C THR A 485 16.19 -17.13 12.80
N ILE A 486 15.94 -15.94 13.34
CA ILE A 486 15.27 -14.84 12.63
C ILE A 486 16.27 -13.69 12.53
N TYR A 487 16.60 -13.25 11.32
CA TYR A 487 17.48 -12.08 11.16
C TYR A 487 16.66 -10.80 10.99
N VAL A 488 17.03 -9.76 11.75
CA VAL A 488 16.41 -8.42 11.68
C VAL A 488 17.46 -7.31 11.56
N GLN A 489 17.05 -6.13 11.11
CA GLN A 489 17.96 -5.04 10.75
C GLN A 489 18.48 -4.20 11.93
N SER A 490 17.80 -4.21 13.07
CA SER A 490 18.18 -3.37 14.22
C SER A 490 17.73 -3.96 15.56
N GLU A 491 18.32 -3.46 16.65
CA GLU A 491 17.91 -3.82 18.02
C GLU A 491 16.49 -3.34 18.35
N ASN A 492 16.06 -2.23 17.75
CA ASN A 492 14.70 -1.72 17.93
C ASN A 492 13.67 -2.67 17.30
N ILE A 493 13.91 -3.12 16.07
CA ILE A 493 13.03 -4.12 15.43
C ILE A 493 13.12 -5.47 16.13
N LYS A 494 14.30 -5.88 16.60
CA LYS A 494 14.46 -7.07 17.45
C LYS A 494 13.59 -7.01 18.70
N LYS A 495 13.60 -5.89 19.43
CA LYS A 495 12.75 -5.69 20.62
C LYS A 495 11.29 -5.99 20.28
N HIS A 496 10.76 -5.37 19.22
CA HIS A 496 9.37 -5.53 18.81
C HIS A 496 9.02 -6.96 18.38
N TYR A 497 9.90 -7.63 17.63
CA TYR A 497 9.72 -9.05 17.31
C TYR A 497 9.65 -9.92 18.57
N VAL A 498 10.56 -9.70 19.52
CA VAL A 498 10.59 -10.44 20.79
C VAL A 498 9.34 -10.15 21.62
N ASP A 499 8.88 -8.90 21.67
CA ASP A 499 7.67 -8.49 22.39
C ASP A 499 6.43 -9.21 21.83
N VAL A 500 6.26 -9.21 20.51
CA VAL A 500 5.14 -9.86 19.82
C VAL A 500 5.18 -11.39 19.99
N LEU A 501 6.35 -12.02 19.77
CA LEU A 501 6.51 -13.46 19.93
C LEU A 501 6.28 -13.91 21.38
N THR A 502 6.77 -13.16 22.36
CA THR A 502 6.56 -13.46 23.79
C THR A 502 5.07 -13.36 24.16
N ARG A 503 4.35 -12.37 23.62
CA ARG A 503 2.91 -12.21 23.83
C ARG A 503 2.10 -13.34 23.18
N PHE A 504 2.43 -13.70 21.93
CA PHE A 504 1.72 -14.72 21.17
C PHE A 504 1.97 -16.12 21.71
N ALA A 505 3.22 -16.44 22.04
CA ALA A 505 3.63 -17.73 22.58
C ALA A 505 3.62 -17.73 24.12
N GLU A 506 2.45 -17.49 24.71
CA GLU A 506 2.28 -17.44 26.16
C GLU A 506 2.84 -18.71 26.84
N GLY A 507 3.54 -18.54 27.96
CA GLY A 507 4.20 -19.65 28.67
C GLY A 507 5.61 -20.01 28.19
N THR A 508 6.17 -19.22 27.26
CA THR A 508 7.60 -19.25 26.90
C THR A 508 8.39 -18.18 27.66
N ASP A 509 9.70 -18.39 27.82
CA ASP A 509 10.61 -17.38 28.40
C ASP A 509 11.04 -16.41 27.29
N ARG A 510 10.94 -15.10 27.55
CA ARG A 510 11.45 -14.04 26.67
C ARG A 510 12.90 -14.31 26.22
N SER A 511 13.74 -14.85 27.11
CA SER A 511 15.15 -15.15 26.81
C SER A 511 15.33 -16.18 25.68
N TYR A 512 14.32 -17.01 25.41
CA TYR A 512 14.29 -17.92 24.26
C TYR A 512 14.22 -17.12 22.95
N TRP A 513 13.27 -16.18 22.85
CA TRP A 513 13.08 -15.34 21.67
C TRP A 513 14.26 -14.39 21.44
N GLU A 514 14.85 -13.85 22.50
CA GLU A 514 16.03 -12.98 22.41
C GLU A 514 17.27 -13.68 21.82
N LYS A 515 17.40 -14.99 22.02
CA LYS A 515 18.46 -15.81 21.41
C LYS A 515 18.19 -16.11 19.94
N LYS A 516 16.91 -16.31 19.60
CA LYS A 516 16.43 -16.67 18.27
C LYS A 516 16.40 -15.49 17.29
N VAL A 517 16.01 -14.30 17.75
CA VAL A 517 16.00 -13.07 16.93
C VAL A 517 17.37 -12.40 17.00
N ILE A 518 18.06 -12.30 15.87
CA ILE A 518 19.45 -11.84 15.78
C ILE A 518 19.55 -10.62 14.86
N VAL A 519 20.26 -9.59 15.31
CA VAL A 519 20.50 -8.39 14.49
C VAL A 519 21.62 -8.65 13.46
N ARG A 520 21.29 -8.45 12.19
CA ARG A 520 22.20 -8.55 11.03
C ARG A 520 22.01 -7.38 10.07
N LYS A 521 22.19 -6.15 10.59
CA LYS A 521 22.04 -4.90 9.84
C LYS A 521 22.71 -4.92 8.46
N ALA A 522 23.96 -5.39 8.38
CA ALA A 522 24.76 -5.35 7.15
C ALA A 522 24.24 -6.25 6.01
N TYR A 523 23.38 -7.22 6.33
CA TYR A 523 22.82 -8.18 5.36
C TYR A 523 21.35 -7.88 5.02
N ILE A 524 20.64 -7.12 5.88
CA ILE A 524 19.22 -6.80 5.68
C ILE A 524 19.06 -5.38 5.16
N CYS A 525 19.84 -4.44 5.69
CA CYS A 525 19.95 -3.13 5.07
C CYS A 525 20.99 -3.25 3.96
N GLN A 526 20.52 -3.42 2.72
CA GLN A 526 21.39 -3.44 1.55
C GLN A 526 22.40 -2.28 1.62
N LYS A 527 23.66 -2.58 1.32
CA LYS A 527 24.69 -1.55 1.16
C LYS A 527 24.16 -0.53 0.16
N LYS A 528 24.32 0.76 0.48
CA LYS A 528 24.21 1.81 -0.55
C LYS A 528 24.93 1.28 -1.77
N ALA A 529 24.29 1.28 -2.93
CA ALA A 529 25.02 1.15 -4.17
C ALA A 529 26.16 2.16 -4.06
N THR A 530 27.40 1.68 -3.92
CA THR A 530 28.56 2.53 -4.10
C THR A 530 28.35 3.08 -5.50
N PRO A 531 28.30 4.41 -5.69
CA PRO A 531 28.23 4.96 -7.03
C PRO A 531 29.37 4.28 -7.78
N ASN A 532 29.02 3.53 -8.83
CA ASN A 532 29.92 2.67 -9.60
C ASN A 532 31.35 3.18 -9.50
N GLY A 533 32.22 2.35 -8.88
CA GLY A 533 33.58 2.71 -8.49
C GLY A 533 34.24 3.59 -9.55
N GLN A 534 34.70 4.77 -9.14
CA GLN A 534 35.40 5.74 -9.98
C GLN A 534 34.94 5.75 -11.45
N ARG A 535 33.65 6.06 -11.71
CA ARG A 535 33.32 6.67 -12.99
C ARG A 535 34.20 7.91 -13.12
N GLY A 536 34.93 8.03 -14.24
CA GLY A 536 35.65 9.25 -14.60
C GLY A 536 34.71 10.47 -14.65
N PRO A 537 35.11 11.63 -15.20
CA PRO A 537 34.27 12.82 -15.23
C PRO A 537 33.07 12.59 -16.18
N LYS A 538 32.05 11.88 -15.71
CA LYS A 538 30.77 11.70 -16.39
C LYS A 538 29.76 12.65 -15.77
N PRO A 539 28.87 13.23 -16.57
CA PRO A 539 27.83 14.12 -16.08
C PRO A 539 26.92 13.38 -15.09
N LYS A 540 26.42 14.11 -14.10
CA LYS A 540 25.42 13.64 -13.13
C LYS A 540 24.08 13.44 -13.83
N ARG A 541 23.43 12.29 -13.64
CA ARG A 541 22.13 12.01 -14.27
C ARG A 541 21.00 12.51 -13.39
N ILE A 542 20.13 13.35 -13.91
CA ILE A 542 18.95 13.88 -13.22
C ILE A 542 17.70 13.38 -13.91
N LEU A 543 16.76 12.83 -13.14
CA LEU A 543 15.40 12.61 -13.61
C LEU A 543 14.60 13.89 -13.41
N TYR A 544 14.12 14.48 -14.50
CA TYR A 544 13.25 15.65 -14.47
C TYR A 544 11.78 15.21 -14.61
N GLY A 545 11.05 15.23 -13.50
CA GLY A 545 9.65 14.80 -13.46
C GLY A 545 8.67 15.95 -13.67
N ILE A 546 7.69 15.75 -14.55
CA ILE A 546 6.65 16.74 -14.84
C ILE A 546 5.27 16.13 -14.59
N SER A 547 4.51 16.71 -13.67
CA SER A 547 3.18 16.23 -13.26
C SER A 547 2.06 17.11 -13.83
N PRO A 548 0.84 16.58 -14.06
CA PRO A 548 -0.23 17.32 -14.72
C PRO A 548 -0.58 18.64 -14.01
N TYR A 549 -0.54 18.69 -12.67
CA TYR A 549 -0.91 19.90 -11.92
C TYR A 549 -0.10 21.13 -12.33
N GLU A 550 1.16 20.97 -12.76
CA GLU A 550 2.01 22.11 -13.15
C GLU A 550 1.36 22.91 -14.28
N TYR A 551 0.76 22.21 -15.24
CA TYR A 551 0.04 22.84 -16.33
C TYR A 551 -1.21 23.54 -15.84
N TYR A 552 -2.04 22.87 -15.02
CA TYR A 552 -3.32 23.41 -14.58
C TYR A 552 -3.18 24.59 -13.61
N GLU A 553 -2.19 24.55 -12.73
CA GLU A 553 -1.93 25.62 -11.74
C GLU A 553 -1.17 26.80 -12.34
N HIS A 554 -0.38 26.59 -13.41
CA HIS A 554 0.48 27.63 -13.99
C HIS A 554 0.30 27.83 -15.51
N ARG A 555 -0.91 27.59 -16.05
CA ARG A 555 -1.23 27.62 -17.49
C ARG A 555 -0.59 28.75 -18.30
N MET A 556 -0.60 29.97 -17.76
CA MET A 556 -0.11 31.16 -18.46
C MET A 556 1.42 31.16 -18.67
N ASN A 557 2.18 30.55 -17.75
CA ASN A 557 3.64 30.58 -17.72
C ASN A 557 4.27 29.18 -17.89
N PHE A 558 3.46 28.12 -18.02
CA PHE A 558 3.93 26.74 -18.05
C PHE A 558 4.98 26.50 -19.15
N GLU A 559 4.68 26.88 -20.40
CA GLU A 559 5.63 26.68 -21.52
C GLU A 559 6.97 27.39 -21.26
N GLU A 560 6.91 28.67 -20.88
CA GLU A 560 8.11 29.48 -20.63
C GLU A 560 8.93 28.94 -19.46
N SER A 561 8.26 28.46 -18.42
CA SER A 561 8.89 27.86 -17.24
C SER A 561 9.62 26.55 -17.58
N ILE A 562 8.98 25.64 -18.32
CA ILE A 562 9.63 24.42 -18.81
C ILE A 562 10.81 24.78 -19.73
N ARG A 563 10.62 25.69 -20.68
CA ARG A 563 11.68 26.15 -21.60
C ARG A 563 12.89 26.71 -20.86
N SER A 564 12.68 27.53 -19.83
CA SER A 564 13.74 28.08 -18.98
C SER A 564 14.56 26.98 -18.29
N ARG A 565 13.90 25.97 -17.71
CA ARG A 565 14.57 24.83 -17.07
C ARG A 565 15.36 23.98 -18.06
N LEU A 566 14.79 23.71 -19.25
CA LEU A 566 15.50 22.99 -20.31
C LEU A 566 16.73 23.76 -20.80
N GLN A 567 16.67 25.10 -20.87
CA GLN A 567 17.83 25.93 -21.17
C GLN A 567 18.91 25.81 -20.10
N ILE A 568 18.56 25.85 -18.82
CA ILE A 568 19.51 25.64 -17.70
C ILE A 568 20.20 24.27 -17.83
N PHE A 569 19.47 23.22 -18.14
CA PHE A 569 20.06 21.89 -18.36
C PHE A 569 21.00 21.87 -19.57
N LYS A 570 20.63 22.55 -20.66
CA LYS A 570 21.48 22.65 -21.84
C LYS A 570 22.78 23.38 -21.55
N ASP A 571 22.71 24.49 -20.83
CA ASP A 571 23.85 25.32 -20.44
C ASP A 571 24.82 24.60 -19.50
N ASN A 572 24.36 23.55 -18.81
CA ASN A 572 25.15 22.73 -17.89
C ASN A 572 25.36 21.28 -18.39
N SER A 573 25.22 21.04 -19.69
CA SER A 573 25.30 19.70 -20.30
C SER A 573 26.68 19.04 -20.21
N ASP A 574 27.73 19.80 -19.88
CA ASP A 574 29.06 19.30 -19.56
C ASP A 574 29.12 18.60 -18.18
N LYS A 575 28.18 18.93 -17.28
CA LYS A 575 28.11 18.44 -15.90
C LYS A 575 26.88 17.60 -15.61
N ILE A 576 25.80 17.78 -16.36
CA ILE A 576 24.48 17.20 -16.08
C ILE A 576 23.92 16.55 -17.35
N GLU A 577 23.43 15.32 -17.20
CA GLU A 577 22.62 14.62 -18.18
C GLU A 577 21.19 14.56 -17.63
N VAL A 578 20.19 14.87 -18.45
CA VAL A 578 18.79 14.92 -18.03
C VAL A 578 17.95 13.99 -18.87
N GLU A 579 17.06 13.27 -18.19
CA GLU A 579 15.97 12.53 -18.80
C GLU A 579 14.65 13.05 -18.23
N ILE A 580 13.66 13.28 -19.11
CA ILE A 580 12.35 13.79 -18.72
C ILE A 580 11.40 12.61 -18.53
N SER A 581 10.65 12.62 -17.42
CA SER A 581 9.51 11.73 -17.18
C SER A 581 8.24 12.56 -17.01
N ILE A 582 7.19 12.21 -17.75
CA ILE A 582 5.90 12.92 -17.74
C ILE A 582 4.87 12.00 -17.08
N PHE A 583 4.19 12.49 -16.03
CA PHE A 583 3.19 11.73 -15.26
C PHE A 583 1.74 11.98 -15.73
N SER A 584 1.59 12.59 -16.91
CA SER A 584 0.30 12.94 -17.52
C SER A 584 -0.09 11.94 -18.62
N ASP A 585 -1.37 11.90 -18.98
CA ASP A 585 -1.84 11.11 -20.12
C ASP A 585 -1.08 11.50 -21.40
N ALA A 586 -0.65 10.51 -22.19
CA ALA A 586 0.12 10.75 -23.41
C ALA A 586 -0.59 11.68 -24.43
N ASN A 587 -1.92 11.76 -24.37
CA ASN A 587 -2.74 12.61 -25.25
C ASN A 587 -3.01 14.00 -24.66
N SER A 588 -2.60 14.27 -23.42
CA SER A 588 -2.85 15.54 -22.75
C SER A 588 -2.11 16.70 -23.42
N VAL A 589 -2.62 17.93 -23.22
CA VAL A 589 -2.07 19.15 -23.84
C VAL A 589 -0.66 19.42 -23.33
N ASP A 590 -0.45 19.25 -22.03
CA ASP A 590 0.83 19.41 -21.36
C ASP A 590 1.86 18.38 -21.83
N CYS A 591 1.49 17.10 -21.98
CA CYS A 591 2.39 16.07 -22.50
C CYS A 591 2.87 16.41 -23.92
N LYS A 592 1.95 16.78 -24.82
CA LYS A 592 2.28 17.20 -26.19
C LYS A 592 3.21 18.42 -26.22
N LEU A 593 2.95 19.39 -25.35
CA LEU A 593 3.78 20.59 -25.24
C LEU A 593 5.20 20.26 -24.76
N VAL A 594 5.32 19.46 -23.71
CA VAL A 594 6.62 19.02 -23.16
C VAL A 594 7.40 18.21 -24.20
N ASN A 595 6.74 17.31 -24.94
CA ASN A 595 7.36 16.55 -26.04
C ASN A 595 7.97 17.48 -27.09
N ASN A 596 7.19 18.46 -27.57
CA ASN A 596 7.67 19.44 -28.55
C ASN A 596 8.86 20.27 -28.03
N LEU A 597 8.87 20.64 -26.75
CA LEU A 597 9.98 21.37 -26.14
C LEU A 597 11.22 20.48 -25.99
N ALA A 598 11.08 19.26 -25.50
CA ALA A 598 12.21 18.34 -25.32
C ALA A 598 12.94 18.05 -26.66
N GLU A 599 12.18 17.89 -27.75
CA GLU A 599 12.74 17.76 -29.10
C GLU A 599 13.57 18.99 -29.50
N GLN A 600 13.08 20.21 -29.24
CA GLN A 600 13.81 21.46 -29.55
C GLN A 600 15.16 21.55 -28.81
N PHE A 601 15.23 21.04 -27.59
CA PHE A 601 16.46 21.07 -26.76
C PHE A 601 17.36 19.83 -26.95
N ASN A 602 16.88 18.83 -27.70
CA ASN A 602 17.52 17.52 -27.88
C ASN A 602 17.78 16.83 -26.52
N ILE A 603 16.73 16.75 -25.69
CA ILE A 603 16.71 16.06 -24.39
C ILE A 603 15.79 14.84 -24.52
N SER A 604 16.21 13.70 -23.96
CA SER A 604 15.42 12.47 -24.02
C SER A 604 14.22 12.53 -23.08
N ILE A 605 13.09 12.04 -23.59
CA ILE A 605 11.92 11.69 -22.79
C ILE A 605 11.85 10.17 -22.73
N CYS A 606 11.56 9.63 -21.56
CA CYS A 606 11.31 8.22 -21.39
C CYS A 606 9.91 8.01 -20.81
N ASP A 607 9.16 7.12 -21.45
CA ASP A 607 7.89 6.66 -20.92
C ASP A 607 8.15 5.54 -19.93
N HIS A 608 8.06 5.88 -18.65
CA HIS A 608 8.24 4.97 -17.51
C HIS A 608 6.90 4.43 -16.97
N SER A 609 5.81 4.60 -17.72
CA SER A 609 4.45 4.30 -17.25
C SER A 609 4.23 2.84 -16.85
N LYS A 610 4.99 1.90 -17.42
CA LYS A 610 4.91 0.48 -17.04
C LYS A 610 5.66 0.20 -15.75
N GLU A 611 6.86 0.74 -15.65
CA GLU A 611 7.76 0.59 -14.51
C GLU A 611 7.18 1.26 -13.26
N PHE A 612 6.46 2.39 -13.41
CA PHE A 612 5.76 3.04 -12.30
C PHE A 612 4.66 2.21 -11.66
N LYS A 613 4.18 1.14 -12.32
CA LYS A 613 3.15 0.26 -11.75
C LYS A 613 3.68 -0.69 -10.68
N THR A 614 5.00 -0.82 -10.55
CA THR A 614 5.62 -1.75 -9.60
C THR A 614 6.70 -1.05 -8.80
N GLU A 615 6.83 -1.43 -7.54
CA GLU A 615 7.89 -0.91 -6.67
C GLU A 615 9.29 -1.21 -7.25
N ILE A 616 9.48 -2.42 -7.80
CA ILE A 616 10.74 -2.79 -8.47
C ILE A 616 11.02 -1.88 -9.66
N GLY A 617 10.02 -1.62 -10.51
CA GLY A 617 10.17 -0.77 -11.68
C GLY A 617 10.59 0.64 -11.26
N MET A 618 9.91 1.24 -10.28
CA MET A 618 10.30 2.53 -9.70
C MET A 618 11.74 2.51 -9.17
N ARG A 619 12.09 1.51 -8.36
CA ARG A 619 13.45 1.33 -7.83
C ARG A 619 14.51 1.26 -8.93
N ASN A 620 14.24 0.49 -9.98
CA ASN A 620 15.13 0.28 -11.11
C ASN A 620 15.37 1.57 -11.89
N ILE A 621 14.33 2.38 -12.09
CA ILE A 621 14.47 3.72 -12.65
C ILE A 621 15.38 4.55 -11.76
N VAL A 622 15.05 4.66 -10.47
CA VAL A 622 15.79 5.51 -9.52
C VAL A 622 17.27 5.14 -9.49
N TYR A 623 17.65 3.85 -9.57
CA TYR A 623 19.06 3.43 -9.64
C TYR A 623 19.85 4.08 -10.78
N GLY A 624 19.19 4.37 -11.91
CA GLY A 624 19.79 5.02 -13.07
C GLY A 624 20.17 6.48 -12.86
N PHE A 625 19.67 7.14 -11.82
CA PHE A 625 19.81 8.60 -11.61
C PHE A 625 20.57 8.94 -10.33
N ASP A 626 21.27 10.08 -10.35
CA ASP A 626 21.97 10.65 -9.19
C ASP A 626 21.04 11.52 -8.32
N ALA A 627 20.04 12.18 -8.93
CA ALA A 627 19.11 13.08 -8.25
C ALA A 627 17.78 13.21 -9.00
N TYR A 628 16.77 13.73 -8.30
CA TYR A 628 15.47 14.10 -8.85
C TYR A 628 15.28 15.61 -8.83
N TYR A 629 14.72 16.15 -9.90
CA TYR A 629 14.17 17.51 -9.94
C TYR A 629 12.79 17.47 -10.57
N GLY A 630 11.87 18.34 -10.14
CA GLY A 630 10.57 18.49 -10.79
C GLY A 630 9.41 18.38 -9.82
N SER A 631 8.28 17.90 -10.29
CA SER A 631 7.05 17.89 -9.50
C SER A 631 6.95 16.82 -8.43
N SER A 632 6.00 17.00 -7.52
CA SER A 632 5.56 15.89 -6.69
C SER A 632 4.96 14.77 -7.55
N SER A 633 5.41 13.54 -7.30
CA SER A 633 5.00 12.31 -7.98
C SER A 633 5.40 11.09 -7.13
N PRO A 634 4.83 9.89 -7.40
CA PRO A 634 5.13 8.69 -6.61
C PRO A 634 6.62 8.32 -6.55
N ILE A 635 7.37 8.52 -7.64
CA ILE A 635 8.80 8.18 -7.69
C ILE A 635 9.65 9.01 -6.71
N VAL A 636 9.18 10.21 -6.30
CA VAL A 636 9.89 11.06 -5.34
C VAL A 636 10.18 10.30 -4.05
N GLN A 637 9.21 9.52 -3.58
CA GLN A 637 9.37 8.76 -2.34
C GLN A 637 10.44 7.68 -2.45
N GLU A 638 10.64 7.12 -3.64
CA GLU A 638 11.71 6.14 -3.87
C GLU A 638 13.10 6.80 -3.92
N PHE A 639 13.23 8.02 -4.48
CA PHE A 639 14.48 8.79 -4.36
C PHE A 639 14.82 9.09 -2.89
N ILE A 640 13.82 9.49 -2.08
CA ILE A 640 13.99 9.75 -0.64
C ILE A 640 14.39 8.46 0.09
N ALA A 641 13.73 7.33 -0.20
CA ALA A 641 14.05 6.04 0.40
C ALA A 641 15.49 5.61 0.10
N GLN A 642 15.99 5.85 -1.11
CA GLN A 642 17.38 5.60 -1.51
C GLN A 642 18.37 6.67 -1.04
N LYS A 643 17.92 7.67 -0.27
CA LYS A 643 18.73 8.80 0.24
C LYS A 643 19.42 9.59 -0.87
N LYS A 644 18.76 9.72 -2.03
CA LYS A 644 19.21 10.54 -3.15
C LYS A 644 18.65 11.96 -3.03
N PRO A 645 19.36 12.99 -3.49
CA PRO A 645 18.86 14.36 -3.47
C PRO A 645 17.57 14.50 -4.30
N VAL A 646 16.60 15.20 -3.72
CA VAL A 646 15.32 15.56 -4.35
C VAL A 646 15.16 17.06 -4.26
N MET A 647 14.80 17.70 -5.36
CA MET A 647 14.39 19.10 -5.40
C MET A 647 13.03 19.23 -6.07
N ILE A 648 12.01 19.58 -5.29
CA ILE A 648 10.68 19.86 -5.84
C ILE A 648 10.70 21.24 -6.52
N ALA A 649 10.19 21.31 -7.75
CA ALA A 649 10.16 22.53 -8.54
C ALA A 649 9.25 23.56 -7.86
N ASN A 650 9.81 24.73 -7.57
CA ASN A 650 9.04 25.89 -7.16
C ASN A 650 8.72 26.71 -8.43
N TYR A 651 7.46 27.08 -8.59
CA TYR A 651 6.96 27.91 -9.69
C TYR A 651 6.76 29.37 -9.29
N ASP A 652 6.83 29.66 -7.99
CA ASP A 652 6.73 31.02 -7.44
C ASP A 652 8.10 31.72 -7.35
N ILE A 653 9.17 31.02 -7.73
CA ILE A 653 10.57 31.50 -7.82
C ILE A 653 11.00 31.39 -9.28
#